data_AF-A0A0D2NUX8-F1
#
_entry.id   AF-A0A0D2NUX8-F1
#
_cell.length_a   1.000
_cell.length_b   1.000
_cell.length_c   1.000
_cell.angle_alpha   90.00
_cell.angle_beta   90.00
_cell.angle_gamma   90.00
#
_symmetry.space_group_name_H-M   'P 1'
#
loop_
_entity.id
_entity.type
_entity.pdbx_description
1 polymer ?
#
loop_
_entity_poly.entity_id
_entity_poly.type
_entity_poly.pdbx_seq_one_letter_code
_entity_poly.pdbx_strand_id
1 'polypeptide(L)'
;MGATGSGKSSFINLLTGKTSVAIGDSLESETADVADIRFIDSATGRKVTIVDTPGFDDSRQGVTDTDILKKIANFLLAEYDADRKLNCLLYIQRISDPRFSGQQGKNLRMFQNLCGTQMYKNVVVMTTFWDQVSPEVGAKREAQLQSNFFKDLAQGGALFMRHDRTPESAAKLLNHVFAKLAPVTAQIQIEMGKEKKSLVDTAAGSVQQQEIERVIAKHKEEITDLKAEMETITQSNIAARRELEEERAKLRQQLARWESEKAALQKGLDAESRARQKLEADAAMERETHEKWRQEQERKLEEAQAKARAAAEENINTRRNQLDRTRSTEVDSRQRNSSPALGGFMKGLIRDGRRLAYKFAHSDKYPPHLKSIPWKNRASVFDIFDFSALAETAAALLLPLNLLPQIRNMVPNSNGGRLTMSQIVAHNQELHNKSREGARAGSSGYKPDMYLNKNVGLRDDWYTDAVYGQQQFTGTNPTIIALAPPRWIEEFKTVSNVQQRPDVASLLTDSPASIFIQDYSYFRSAMGVSPSYEFASDGLYGCSSVVLFHLEPEGKLHPLAITLDYKGSMKESVTIFNRRISTTIPGDEADDWPWRYAKMCAQSSDWLRHEVVTHLVHTHLVEEVIIVAAHRTVEADHIVFQLLEPHWSTTLSLNAGARETLVPKIIVPLTGFTPKQMFAFLKDAYNRFDWTGSYVPNDLRKRGFPIEDLDKRKCHNYGYARNISRMWDILRKFVRTVLEDAYPGGDEQVVNDESLASLFEEVRSRNGGQLSSFPVIKTLDGLIDFITMCIHIASPQHTAINYLQQYYQTFIPNKPSALFNRLPQSLIELQKFGEDDVLSALPILRPREWWIMAHVPYLLSFEMPEDNTILHYATTVSNSTSAPLAICRAARTLRTDLDAFSLDVSRYSLELDDQQTPYDVLHP
;
A
#
# COMPACT_ATOMS: atom_id res chain seq x y z
N MET A 1 23.88 8.60 -20.55
CA MET A 1 24.19 7.21 -20.13
C MET A 1 25.68 7.05 -19.83
N GLY A 2 26.05 6.07 -19.01
CA GLY A 2 27.44 5.82 -18.59
C GLY A 2 27.53 5.38 -17.12
N ALA A 3 28.68 4.85 -16.70
CA ALA A 3 28.86 4.30 -15.36
C ALA A 3 28.59 5.31 -14.23
N THR A 4 28.23 4.84 -13.04
CA THR A 4 28.04 5.70 -11.85
C THR A 4 29.26 6.59 -11.59
N GLY A 5 29.03 7.87 -11.28
CA GLY A 5 30.05 8.89 -11.07
C GLY A 5 30.88 9.30 -12.32
N SER A 6 30.51 8.90 -13.55
CA SER A 6 31.24 9.32 -14.76
C SER A 6 31.16 10.83 -15.10
N GLY A 7 30.41 11.61 -14.31
CA GLY A 7 30.21 13.05 -14.49
C GLY A 7 28.93 13.43 -15.23
N LYS A 8 27.90 12.56 -15.25
CA LYS A 8 26.60 12.79 -15.91
C LYS A 8 25.87 14.00 -15.33
N SER A 9 25.56 13.98 -14.04
CA SER A 9 24.81 15.04 -13.35
C SER A 9 25.59 16.38 -13.36
N SER A 10 26.91 16.32 -13.16
CA SER A 10 27.78 17.50 -13.25
C SER A 10 27.76 18.13 -14.66
N PHE A 11 27.76 17.32 -15.72
CA PHE A 11 27.67 17.80 -17.10
C PHE A 11 26.32 18.49 -17.36
N ILE A 12 25.21 17.90 -16.86
CA ILE A 12 23.87 18.46 -17.03
C ILE A 12 23.74 19.81 -16.32
N ASN A 13 24.29 19.95 -15.12
CA ASN A 13 24.30 21.22 -14.39
C ASN A 13 25.08 22.32 -15.13
N LEU A 14 26.25 21.98 -15.68
CA LEU A 14 27.04 22.90 -16.51
C LEU A 14 26.30 23.31 -17.78
N LEU A 15 25.55 22.39 -18.40
CA LEU A 15 24.84 22.65 -19.65
C LEU A 15 23.54 23.47 -19.45
N THR A 16 22.88 23.32 -18.30
CA THR A 16 21.60 23.98 -18.01
C THR A 16 21.76 25.31 -17.25
N GLY A 17 22.94 25.57 -16.67
CA GLY A 17 23.21 26.76 -15.88
C GLY A 17 22.41 26.83 -14.56
N LYS A 18 21.81 25.71 -14.12
CA LYS A 18 21.00 25.60 -12.90
C LYS A 18 21.65 24.63 -11.92
N THR A 19 21.66 24.97 -10.63
CA THR A 19 22.10 24.11 -9.51
C THR A 19 21.01 23.16 -9.01
N SER A 20 20.04 22.81 -9.86
CA SER A 20 18.84 22.03 -9.45
C SER A 20 19.02 20.52 -9.47
N VAL A 21 20.14 19.99 -9.98
CA VAL A 21 20.51 18.57 -9.84
C VAL A 21 21.56 18.46 -8.74
N ALA A 22 21.30 17.68 -7.70
CA ALA A 22 22.27 17.45 -6.63
C ALA A 22 23.58 16.89 -7.21
N ILE A 23 24.71 17.50 -6.83
CA ILE A 23 26.05 16.97 -7.11
C ILE A 23 26.60 16.51 -5.77
N GLY A 24 26.44 15.24 -5.46
CA GLY A 24 27.09 14.63 -4.31
C GLY A 24 28.59 14.52 -4.48
N ASP A 25 29.33 14.98 -3.47
CA ASP A 25 30.73 14.61 -3.25
C ASP A 25 30.86 13.23 -2.53
N SER A 26 29.76 12.46 -2.46
CA SER A 26 29.68 11.15 -1.79
C SER A 26 29.98 9.97 -2.76
N LEU A 27 30.31 8.80 -2.20
CA LEU A 27 30.61 7.56 -2.96
C LEU A 27 29.35 6.84 -3.50
N GLU A 28 28.16 7.41 -3.31
CA GLU A 28 26.86 6.80 -3.66
C GLU A 28 26.19 7.48 -4.87
N SER A 29 25.38 6.73 -5.63
CA SER A 29 24.66 7.23 -6.83
C SER A 29 23.40 8.02 -6.46
N GLU A 30 23.30 9.30 -6.83
CA GLU A 30 22.18 10.15 -6.40
C GLU A 30 20.96 10.15 -7.34
N THR A 31 21.09 9.72 -8.61
CA THR A 31 19.96 9.73 -9.58
C THR A 31 19.18 8.40 -9.56
N ALA A 32 18.02 8.31 -8.88
CA ALA A 32 17.20 7.09 -8.71
C ALA A 32 16.34 6.67 -9.90
N ASP A 33 15.84 7.64 -10.66
CA ASP A 33 14.92 7.43 -11.78
C ASP A 33 15.29 8.25 -13.01
N VAL A 34 14.64 7.97 -14.15
CA VAL A 34 14.81 8.75 -15.38
C VAL A 34 14.09 10.09 -15.22
N ALA A 35 14.81 11.20 -15.36
CA ALA A 35 14.28 12.55 -15.16
C ALA A 35 14.41 13.40 -16.43
N ASP A 36 13.38 14.18 -16.77
CA ASP A 36 13.38 15.10 -17.90
C ASP A 36 13.68 16.54 -17.48
N ILE A 37 14.76 17.11 -18.00
CA ILE A 37 15.21 18.46 -17.70
C ILE A 37 15.01 19.32 -18.93
N ARG A 38 14.08 20.26 -18.84
CA ARG A 38 13.69 21.15 -19.95
C ARG A 38 14.22 22.56 -19.73
N PHE A 39 14.90 23.10 -20.73
CA PHE A 39 15.39 24.47 -20.71
C PHE A 39 15.38 25.07 -22.12
N ILE A 40 15.57 26.39 -22.20
CA ILE A 40 15.72 27.11 -23.46
C ILE A 40 17.20 27.47 -23.59
N ASP A 41 17.83 27.03 -24.67
CA ASP A 41 19.22 27.37 -24.95
C ASP A 41 19.34 28.87 -25.25
N SER A 42 20.17 29.58 -24.50
CA SER A 42 20.30 31.04 -24.60
C SER A 42 20.97 31.50 -25.89
N ALA A 43 21.77 30.63 -26.52
CA ALA A 43 22.46 30.95 -27.78
C ALA A 43 21.57 30.78 -29.02
N THR A 44 20.68 29.80 -29.04
CA THR A 44 19.85 29.46 -30.22
C THR A 44 18.35 29.69 -30.03
N GLY A 45 17.88 29.91 -28.80
CA GLY A 45 16.46 30.06 -28.47
C GLY A 45 15.64 28.76 -28.58
N ARG A 46 16.29 27.61 -28.84
CA ARG A 46 15.62 26.31 -28.99
C ARG A 46 15.24 25.72 -27.63
N LYS A 47 14.08 25.06 -27.56
CA LYS A 47 13.68 24.24 -26.42
C LYS A 47 14.47 22.94 -26.45
N VAL A 48 15.20 22.65 -25.37
CA VAL A 48 16.01 21.45 -25.20
C VAL A 48 15.43 20.64 -24.07
N THR A 49 15.29 19.32 -24.29
CA THR A 49 14.98 18.35 -23.25
C THR A 49 16.17 17.42 -23.12
N ILE A 50 16.77 17.38 -21.94
CA ILE A 50 17.82 16.42 -21.59
C ILE A 50 17.21 15.39 -20.65
N VAL A 51 17.48 14.14 -20.93
CA VAL A 51 17.02 13.02 -20.11
C VAL A 51 18.19 12.54 -19.28
N ASP A 52 18.14 12.75 -17.97
CA ASP A 52 19.11 12.14 -17.05
C ASP A 52 18.70 10.70 -16.77
N THR A 53 19.68 9.80 -16.82
CA THR A 53 19.47 8.37 -16.66
C THR A 53 20.32 7.87 -15.50
N PRO A 54 19.81 6.97 -14.65
CA PRO A 54 20.64 6.27 -13.67
C PRO A 54 21.90 5.68 -14.32
N GLY A 55 23.02 5.69 -13.59
CA GLY A 55 24.27 5.11 -14.10
C GLY A 55 24.21 3.59 -14.09
N PHE A 56 24.69 2.94 -15.16
CA PHE A 56 24.97 1.49 -15.07
C PHE A 56 26.08 1.25 -14.04
N ASP A 57 26.09 0.10 -13.37
CA ASP A 57 26.90 -0.14 -12.17
C ASP A 57 26.50 0.79 -11.01
N ASP A 58 25.20 0.90 -10.77
CA ASP A 58 24.70 1.62 -9.61
C ASP A 58 25.04 0.85 -8.33
N SER A 59 25.68 1.53 -7.36
CA SER A 59 26.08 0.95 -6.08
C SER A 59 24.93 0.88 -5.07
N ARG A 60 23.73 1.37 -5.41
CA ARG A 60 22.54 1.29 -4.54
C ARG A 60 21.98 -0.12 -4.48
N GLN A 61 21.65 -0.56 -3.28
CA GLN A 61 21.11 -1.90 -3.04
C GLN A 61 19.77 -2.11 -3.75
N GLY A 62 19.64 -3.24 -4.44
CA GLY A 62 18.39 -3.70 -5.06
C GLY A 62 18.15 -3.25 -6.50
N VAL A 63 19.01 -2.40 -7.09
CA VAL A 63 18.88 -1.95 -8.48
C VAL A 63 19.82 -2.77 -9.36
N THR A 64 19.28 -3.69 -10.17
CA THR A 64 20.11 -4.43 -11.14
C THR A 64 20.32 -3.60 -12.42
N ASP A 65 21.37 -3.90 -13.19
CA ASP A 65 21.55 -3.32 -14.54
C ASP A 65 20.32 -3.56 -15.43
N THR A 66 19.59 -4.66 -15.19
CA THR A 66 18.35 -4.99 -15.88
C THR A 66 17.24 -4.04 -15.48
N ASP A 67 17.15 -3.64 -14.22
CA ASP A 67 16.17 -2.67 -13.74
C ASP A 67 16.45 -1.27 -14.26
N ILE A 68 17.72 -0.87 -14.36
CA ILE A 68 18.14 0.36 -15.04
C ILE A 68 17.77 0.31 -16.52
N LEU A 69 18.02 -0.83 -17.18
CA LEU A 69 17.61 -1.05 -18.56
C LEU A 69 16.08 -1.02 -18.71
N LYS A 70 15.32 -1.56 -17.75
CA LYS A 70 13.84 -1.48 -17.75
C LYS A 70 13.37 -0.03 -17.67
N LYS A 71 13.92 0.76 -16.75
CA LYS A 71 13.58 2.18 -16.58
C LYS A 71 13.84 2.97 -17.87
N ILE A 72 15.01 2.76 -18.49
CA ILE A 72 15.36 3.41 -19.75
C ILE A 72 14.47 2.94 -20.90
N ALA A 73 14.20 1.63 -21.01
CA ALA A 73 13.36 1.07 -22.07
C ALA A 73 11.89 1.54 -21.97
N ASN A 74 11.32 1.57 -20.76
CA ASN A 74 9.96 2.06 -20.52
C ASN A 74 9.83 3.54 -20.90
N PHE A 75 10.81 4.37 -20.52
CA PHE A 75 10.85 5.76 -20.94
C PHE A 75 10.90 5.88 -22.47
N LEU A 76 11.81 5.16 -23.12
CA LEU A 76 11.94 5.19 -24.58
C LEU A 76 10.68 4.68 -25.31
N LEU A 77 9.96 3.72 -24.74
CA LEU A 77 8.70 3.24 -25.29
C LEU A 77 7.58 4.28 -25.14
N ALA A 78 7.47 4.94 -23.99
CA ALA A 78 6.50 6.02 -23.78
C ALA A 78 6.74 7.20 -24.73
N GLU A 79 8.01 7.55 -24.99
CA GLU A 79 8.37 8.57 -25.97
C GLU A 79 8.05 8.13 -27.40
N TYR A 80 8.25 6.85 -27.73
CA TYR A 80 7.89 6.27 -29.01
C TYR A 80 6.38 6.31 -29.26
N ASP A 81 5.57 5.92 -28.27
CA ASP A 81 4.10 5.97 -28.36
C ASP A 81 3.58 7.41 -28.49
N ALA A 82 4.35 8.40 -28.03
CA ALA A 82 4.09 9.82 -28.21
C ALA A 82 4.67 10.42 -29.51
N ASP A 83 5.20 9.59 -30.42
CA ASP A 83 5.89 9.95 -31.69
C ASP A 83 7.05 10.95 -31.52
N ARG A 84 7.75 10.90 -30.38
CA ARG A 84 8.93 11.72 -30.11
C ARG A 84 10.21 10.95 -30.42
N LYS A 85 11.03 11.48 -31.34
CA LYS A 85 12.29 10.87 -31.79
C LYS A 85 13.51 11.49 -31.10
N LEU A 86 14.52 10.67 -30.86
CA LEU A 86 15.76 11.10 -30.19
C LEU A 86 16.75 11.73 -31.18
N ASN A 87 17.30 12.89 -30.81
CA ASN A 87 18.34 13.56 -31.61
C ASN A 87 19.75 13.03 -31.33
N CYS A 88 20.05 12.68 -30.08
CA CYS A 88 21.40 12.32 -29.66
C CYS A 88 21.36 11.37 -28.46
N LEU A 89 22.28 10.39 -28.44
CA LEU A 89 22.56 9.57 -27.26
C LEU A 89 23.98 9.86 -26.76
N LEU A 90 24.08 10.31 -25.51
CA LEU A 90 25.35 10.69 -24.88
C LEU A 90 25.84 9.56 -23.97
N TYR A 91 27.01 9.02 -24.27
CA TYR A 91 27.72 8.04 -23.42
C TYR A 91 28.94 8.70 -22.78
N ILE A 92 29.01 8.73 -21.44
CA ILE A 92 30.07 9.42 -20.70
C ILE A 92 31.04 8.42 -20.05
N GLN A 93 32.33 8.55 -20.37
CA GLN A 93 33.41 7.68 -19.91
C GLN A 93 34.51 8.49 -19.20
N ARG A 94 34.98 8.03 -18.03
CA ARG A 94 36.14 8.65 -17.36
C ARG A 94 37.43 8.22 -18.05
N ILE A 95 38.31 9.17 -18.36
CA ILE A 95 39.64 8.88 -18.92
C ILE A 95 40.68 8.53 -17.84
N SER A 96 40.40 8.92 -16.59
CA SER A 96 41.28 8.69 -15.43
C SER A 96 41.34 7.23 -15.00
N ASP A 97 40.33 6.42 -15.33
CA ASP A 97 40.30 5.00 -15.01
C ASP A 97 41.51 4.25 -15.63
N PRO A 98 42.34 3.57 -14.81
CA PRO A 98 43.55 2.91 -15.30
C PRO A 98 43.27 1.60 -16.05
N ARG A 99 42.06 1.06 -15.94
CA ARG A 99 41.65 -0.21 -16.54
C ARG A 99 40.20 -0.13 -17.04
N PHE A 100 39.93 -0.75 -18.17
CA PHE A 100 38.58 -0.95 -18.68
C PHE A 100 38.05 -2.28 -18.15
N SER A 101 37.05 -2.27 -17.26
CA SER A 101 36.59 -3.48 -16.57
C SER A 101 35.67 -4.33 -17.45
N GLY A 102 35.54 -5.62 -17.14
CA GLY A 102 34.59 -6.51 -17.82
C GLY A 102 33.14 -6.03 -17.72
N GLN A 103 32.80 -5.38 -16.60
CA GLN A 103 31.50 -4.76 -16.35
C GLN A 103 31.28 -3.51 -17.22
N GLN A 104 32.28 -2.64 -17.38
CA GLN A 104 32.22 -1.52 -18.34
C GLN A 104 32.00 -2.02 -19.78
N GLY A 105 32.63 -3.16 -20.15
CA GLY A 105 32.41 -3.82 -21.44
C GLY A 105 31.02 -4.44 -21.60
N LYS A 106 30.38 -4.90 -20.52
CA LYS A 106 28.99 -5.36 -20.51
C LYS A 106 28.03 -4.19 -20.75
N ASN A 107 28.23 -3.09 -20.03
CA ASN A 107 27.41 -1.87 -20.14
C ASN A 107 27.49 -1.25 -21.54
N LEU A 108 28.69 -1.24 -22.13
CA LEU A 108 28.88 -0.77 -23.49
C LEU A 108 28.14 -1.65 -24.52
N ARG A 109 28.18 -2.98 -24.37
CA ARG A 109 27.44 -3.91 -25.25
C ARG A 109 25.92 -3.73 -25.14
N MET A 110 25.40 -3.58 -23.92
CA MET A 110 23.96 -3.28 -23.71
C MET A 110 23.57 -1.95 -24.37
N PHE A 111 24.41 -0.91 -24.22
CA PHE A 111 24.19 0.38 -24.87
C PHE A 111 24.20 0.28 -26.40
N GLN A 112 25.18 -0.42 -26.98
CA GLN A 112 25.27 -0.64 -28.43
C GLN A 112 24.02 -1.34 -28.99
N ASN A 113 23.57 -2.40 -28.32
CA ASN A 113 22.36 -3.13 -28.72
C ASN A 113 21.07 -2.34 -28.51
N LEU A 114 21.01 -1.49 -27.47
CA LEU A 114 19.89 -0.58 -27.25
C LEU A 114 19.77 0.46 -28.38
N CYS A 115 20.91 1.00 -28.83
CA CYS A 115 20.97 2.00 -29.89
C CYS A 115 20.66 1.40 -31.27
N GLY A 116 21.30 0.28 -31.61
CA GLY A 116 21.40 -0.22 -32.98
C GLY A 116 22.36 0.57 -33.86
N THR A 117 22.90 -0.08 -34.89
CA THR A 117 23.92 0.49 -35.79
C THR A 117 23.45 1.75 -36.53
N GLN A 118 22.14 1.86 -36.79
CA GLN A 118 21.49 3.00 -37.42
C GLN A 118 21.64 4.31 -36.63
N MET A 119 21.82 4.21 -35.31
CA MET A 119 21.89 5.35 -34.40
C MET A 119 23.33 5.74 -34.06
N TYR A 120 24.35 4.98 -34.48
CA TYR A 120 25.74 5.23 -34.11
C TYR A 120 26.25 6.62 -34.52
N LYS A 121 25.82 7.14 -35.67
CA LYS A 121 26.10 8.53 -36.11
C LYS A 121 25.49 9.62 -35.21
N ASN A 122 24.49 9.26 -34.40
CA ASN A 122 23.82 10.13 -33.42
C ASN A 122 24.31 9.85 -31.99
N VAL A 123 25.31 8.97 -31.82
CA VAL A 123 25.96 8.73 -30.54
C VAL A 123 27.14 9.69 -30.37
N VAL A 124 27.22 10.30 -29.19
CA VAL A 124 28.40 11.06 -28.76
C VAL A 124 29.03 10.32 -27.59
N VAL A 125 30.29 9.93 -27.74
CA VAL A 125 31.11 9.38 -26.65
C VAL A 125 31.95 10.51 -26.06
N MET A 126 31.64 10.88 -24.83
CA MET A 126 32.29 11.98 -24.14
C MET A 126 33.25 11.48 -23.07
N THR A 127 34.50 11.94 -23.11
CA THR A 127 35.52 11.61 -22.12
C THR A 127 35.70 12.73 -21.10
N THR A 128 35.66 12.37 -19.81
CA THR A 128 35.70 13.29 -18.66
C THR A 128 36.91 13.00 -17.75
N PHE A 129 37.21 13.87 -16.77
CA PHE A 129 38.32 13.74 -15.80
C PHE A 129 39.73 13.86 -16.41
N TRP A 130 39.89 14.70 -17.44
CA TRP A 130 41.18 14.97 -18.09
C TRP A 130 42.20 15.69 -17.19
N ASP A 131 41.71 16.39 -16.16
CA ASP A 131 42.51 17.04 -15.10
C ASP A 131 43.30 16.05 -14.23
N GLN A 132 42.92 14.77 -14.23
CA GLN A 132 43.52 13.74 -13.38
C GLN A 132 44.57 12.87 -14.09
N VAL A 133 44.86 13.14 -15.36
CA VAL A 133 45.83 12.39 -16.17
C VAL A 133 46.73 13.32 -16.96
N SER A 134 47.98 12.91 -17.19
CA SER A 134 48.85 13.68 -18.08
C SER A 134 48.32 13.64 -19.52
N PRO A 135 48.53 14.71 -20.32
CA PRO A 135 48.03 14.78 -21.70
C PRO A 135 48.46 13.59 -22.57
N GLU A 136 49.69 13.11 -22.39
CA GLU A 136 50.25 11.98 -23.14
C GLU A 136 49.55 10.64 -22.78
N VAL A 137 49.33 10.39 -21.49
CA VAL A 137 48.63 9.19 -21.00
C VAL A 137 47.15 9.23 -21.40
N GLY A 138 46.51 10.39 -21.25
CA GLY A 138 45.12 10.59 -21.67
C GLY A 138 44.92 10.39 -23.16
N ALA A 139 45.80 10.94 -24.01
CA ALA A 139 45.75 10.74 -25.46
C ALA A 139 45.94 9.27 -25.86
N LYS A 140 46.87 8.56 -25.20
CA LYS A 140 47.08 7.12 -25.42
C LYS A 140 45.84 6.30 -25.03
N ARG A 141 45.21 6.62 -23.88
CA ARG A 141 43.99 5.96 -23.42
C ARG A 141 42.80 6.25 -24.33
N GLU A 142 42.64 7.49 -24.79
CA GLU A 142 41.58 7.85 -25.73
C GLU A 142 41.71 7.09 -27.06
N ALA A 143 42.94 7.01 -27.59
CA ALA A 143 43.23 6.21 -28.78
C ALA A 143 42.90 4.72 -28.56
N GLN A 144 43.19 4.16 -27.38
CA GLN A 144 42.83 2.79 -27.02
C GLN A 144 41.31 2.59 -26.86
N LEU A 145 40.60 3.54 -26.26
CA LEU A 145 39.14 3.51 -26.16
C LEU A 145 38.52 3.50 -27.56
N GLN A 146 38.99 4.35 -28.48
CA GLN A 146 38.49 4.41 -29.86
C GLN A 146 38.82 3.16 -30.68
N SER A 147 40.04 2.64 -30.58
CA SER A 147 40.51 1.53 -31.43
C SER A 147 40.11 0.15 -30.95
N ASN A 148 39.96 -0.05 -29.63
CA ASN A 148 39.69 -1.36 -29.05
C ASN A 148 38.27 -1.48 -28.52
N PHE A 149 37.86 -0.60 -27.60
CA PHE A 149 36.63 -0.81 -26.81
C PHE A 149 35.38 -0.24 -27.49
N PHE A 150 35.48 0.97 -28.05
CA PHE A 150 34.40 1.67 -28.75
C PHE A 150 34.54 1.59 -30.27
N LYS A 151 35.31 0.61 -30.78
CA LYS A 151 35.64 0.47 -32.20
C LYS A 151 34.40 0.50 -33.10
N ASP A 152 33.35 -0.23 -32.74
CA ASP A 152 32.14 -0.33 -33.56
C ASP A 152 31.37 1.00 -33.60
N LEU A 153 31.37 1.75 -32.50
CA LEU A 153 30.76 3.07 -32.43
C LEU A 153 31.57 4.08 -33.25
N ALA A 154 32.90 4.05 -33.13
CA ALA A 154 33.79 4.91 -33.91
C ALA A 154 33.66 4.66 -35.42
N GLN A 155 33.64 3.40 -35.84
CA GLN A 155 33.44 3.02 -37.23
C GLN A 155 32.02 3.34 -37.73
N GLY A 156 31.02 3.28 -36.85
CA GLY A 156 29.63 3.67 -37.14
C GLY A 156 29.37 5.18 -37.16
N GLY A 157 30.40 6.01 -37.01
CA GLY A 157 30.30 7.47 -37.11
C GLY A 157 29.96 8.18 -35.80
N ALA A 158 30.10 7.54 -34.65
CA ALA A 158 29.95 8.21 -33.35
C ALA A 158 31.03 9.28 -33.17
N LEU A 159 30.63 10.44 -32.63
CA LEU A 159 31.57 11.52 -32.36
C LEU A 159 32.22 11.34 -30.99
N PHE A 160 33.55 11.48 -30.93
CA PHE A 160 34.29 11.51 -29.67
C PHE A 160 34.59 12.96 -29.27
N MET A 161 34.27 13.31 -28.03
CA MET A 161 34.48 14.66 -27.49
C MET A 161 35.16 14.60 -26.14
N ARG A 162 36.12 15.52 -25.91
CA ARG A 162 36.73 15.73 -24.60
C ARG A 162 35.95 16.80 -23.84
N HIS A 163 35.61 16.51 -22.58
CA HIS A 163 34.96 17.46 -21.67
C HIS A 163 35.91 17.78 -20.51
N ASP A 164 36.23 19.05 -20.38
CA ASP A 164 37.16 19.63 -19.41
C ASP A 164 36.43 20.30 -18.22
N ARG A 165 35.16 19.94 -17.99
CA ARG A 165 34.29 20.50 -16.93
C ARG A 165 34.04 22.01 -17.05
N THR A 166 34.17 22.57 -18.25
CA THR A 166 33.82 23.97 -18.53
C THR A 166 32.46 24.07 -19.23
N PRO A 167 31.70 25.17 -19.01
CA PRO A 167 30.49 25.45 -19.78
C PRO A 167 30.74 25.48 -21.30
N GLU A 168 31.90 25.96 -21.73
CA GLU A 168 32.29 26.06 -23.13
C GLU A 168 32.42 24.68 -23.80
N SER A 169 33.00 23.70 -23.11
CA SER A 169 33.07 22.34 -23.65
C SER A 169 31.72 21.61 -23.62
N ALA A 170 30.83 21.95 -22.67
CA ALA A 170 29.47 21.42 -22.66
C ALA A 170 28.61 21.99 -23.80
N ALA A 171 28.72 23.30 -24.08
CA ALA A 171 28.01 23.96 -25.18
C ALA A 171 28.37 23.40 -26.57
N LYS A 172 29.60 22.89 -26.75
CA LYS A 172 30.02 22.24 -28.00
C LYS A 172 29.13 21.04 -28.36
N LEU A 173 28.57 20.32 -27.39
CA LEU A 173 27.65 19.21 -27.64
C LEU A 173 26.37 19.73 -28.33
N LEU A 174 25.71 20.75 -27.75
CA LEU A 174 24.47 21.29 -28.31
C LEU A 174 24.68 21.86 -29.71
N ASN A 175 25.80 22.56 -29.94
CA ASN A 175 26.17 23.05 -31.26
C ASN A 175 26.26 21.92 -32.30
N HIS A 176 26.86 20.78 -31.92
CA HIS A 176 26.94 19.62 -32.79
C HIS A 176 25.55 19.00 -33.06
N VAL A 177 24.75 18.79 -32.00
CA VAL A 177 23.41 18.21 -32.10
C VAL A 177 22.51 19.07 -33.01
N PHE A 178 22.49 20.38 -32.81
CA PHE A 178 21.65 21.29 -33.60
C PHE A 178 22.09 21.44 -35.04
N ALA A 179 23.40 21.35 -35.32
CA ALA A 179 23.93 21.59 -36.66
C ALA A 179 23.96 20.32 -37.52
N LYS A 180 24.14 19.14 -36.94
CA LYS A 180 24.49 17.92 -37.70
C LYS A 180 23.58 16.70 -37.47
N LEU A 181 22.79 16.64 -36.41
CA LEU A 181 22.07 15.41 -36.04
C LEU A 181 20.56 15.49 -36.34
N ALA A 182 20.09 14.61 -37.22
CA ALA A 182 18.67 14.39 -37.48
C ALA A 182 18.09 13.33 -36.51
N PRO A 183 16.81 13.41 -36.09
CA PRO A 183 16.23 12.44 -35.16
C PRO A 183 16.20 11.01 -35.71
N VAL A 184 16.56 10.03 -34.88
CA VAL A 184 16.59 8.59 -35.21
C VAL A 184 15.85 7.80 -34.12
N THR A 185 15.21 6.69 -34.51
CA THR A 185 14.56 5.76 -33.59
C THR A 185 15.56 4.68 -33.15
N ALA A 186 15.70 4.46 -31.85
CA ALA A 186 16.61 3.46 -31.30
C ALA A 186 16.10 2.04 -31.57
N GLN A 187 17.01 1.06 -31.64
CA GLN A 187 16.68 -0.34 -31.88
C GLN A 187 15.67 -0.90 -30.86
N ILE A 188 15.84 -0.57 -29.57
CA ILE A 188 14.93 -1.03 -28.53
C ILE A 188 13.49 -0.51 -28.72
N GLN A 189 13.32 0.70 -29.27
CA GLN A 189 12.01 1.27 -29.57
C GLN A 189 11.36 0.55 -30.76
N ILE A 190 12.15 0.08 -31.74
CA ILE A 190 11.65 -0.74 -32.84
C ILE A 190 11.22 -2.10 -32.33
N GLU A 191 12.07 -2.75 -31.53
CA GLU A 191 11.83 -4.09 -30.99
C GLU A 191 10.60 -4.14 -30.07
N MET A 192 10.47 -3.19 -29.15
CA MET A 192 9.34 -3.16 -28.21
C MET A 192 8.10 -2.48 -28.79
N GLY A 193 8.27 -1.39 -29.53
CA GLY A 193 7.17 -0.59 -30.06
C GLY A 193 6.52 -1.21 -31.30
N LYS A 194 7.34 -1.58 -32.30
CA LYS A 194 6.87 -2.12 -33.59
C LYS A 194 6.81 -3.64 -33.62
N GLU A 195 7.85 -4.32 -33.14
CA GLU A 195 7.93 -5.79 -33.16
C GLU A 195 7.27 -6.43 -31.93
N LYS A 196 6.81 -5.61 -30.96
CA LYS A 196 6.10 -6.02 -29.74
C LYS A 196 6.85 -7.06 -28.89
N LYS A 197 8.18 -7.09 -29.00
CA LYS A 197 9.06 -7.92 -28.16
C LYS A 197 8.98 -7.46 -26.71
N SER A 198 9.05 -8.41 -25.77
CA SER A 198 9.24 -8.08 -24.37
C SER A 198 10.68 -7.59 -24.16
N LEU A 199 10.94 -6.85 -23.07
CA LEU A 199 12.28 -6.30 -22.80
C LEU A 199 13.37 -7.38 -22.77
N VAL A 200 13.06 -8.56 -22.25
CA VAL A 200 13.99 -9.70 -22.18
C VAL A 200 14.28 -10.33 -23.55
N ASP A 201 13.35 -10.18 -24.51
CA ASP A 201 13.49 -10.66 -25.89
C ASP A 201 14.18 -9.63 -26.81
N THR A 202 14.53 -8.45 -26.30
CA THR A 202 15.25 -7.41 -27.06
C THR A 202 16.73 -7.77 -27.22
N ALA A 203 17.37 -7.20 -28.24
CA ALA A 203 18.82 -7.35 -28.43
C ALA A 203 19.61 -6.83 -27.22
N ALA A 204 19.08 -5.85 -26.49
CA ALA A 204 19.70 -5.31 -25.27
C ALA A 204 19.45 -6.19 -24.03
N GLY A 205 18.24 -6.74 -23.87
CA GLY A 205 17.87 -7.61 -22.75
C GLY A 205 18.46 -9.01 -22.82
N SER A 206 18.65 -9.55 -24.02
CA SER A 206 19.24 -10.88 -24.26
C SER A 206 20.75 -10.96 -23.97
N VAL A 207 21.43 -9.82 -23.76
CA VAL A 207 22.87 -9.77 -23.45
C VAL A 207 23.21 -10.54 -22.18
N GLN A 208 22.32 -10.57 -21.17
CA GLN A 208 22.55 -11.31 -19.93
C GLN A 208 22.48 -12.83 -20.14
N GLN A 209 21.53 -13.30 -20.95
CA GLN A 209 21.40 -14.72 -21.30
C GLN A 209 22.59 -15.19 -22.15
N GLN A 210 23.02 -14.37 -23.12
CA GLN A 210 24.19 -14.66 -23.95
C GLN A 210 25.49 -14.72 -23.16
N GLU A 211 25.64 -13.93 -22.10
CA GLU A 211 26.84 -13.96 -21.25
C GLU A 211 26.86 -15.22 -20.36
N ILE A 212 25.71 -15.65 -19.81
CA ILE A 212 25.58 -16.94 -19.12
C ILE A 212 25.97 -18.08 -20.07
N GLU A 213 25.48 -18.03 -21.31
CA GLU A 213 25.83 -19.02 -22.34
C GLU A 213 27.32 -18.98 -22.72
N ARG A 214 27.91 -17.80 -22.81
CA ARG A 214 29.33 -17.61 -23.10
C ARG A 214 30.22 -18.15 -21.99
N VAL A 215 29.86 -17.92 -20.72
CA VAL A 215 30.57 -18.45 -19.55
C VAL A 215 30.45 -19.98 -19.50
N ILE A 216 29.25 -20.53 -19.76
CA ILE A 216 29.04 -21.97 -19.88
C ILE A 216 29.90 -22.57 -21.00
N ALA A 217 29.96 -21.93 -22.18
CA ALA A 217 30.77 -22.40 -23.30
C ALA A 217 32.27 -22.37 -22.97
N LYS A 218 32.76 -21.28 -22.36
CA LYS A 218 34.16 -21.14 -21.96
C LYS A 218 34.57 -22.19 -20.94
N HIS A 219 33.77 -22.42 -19.90
CA HIS A 219 34.08 -23.46 -18.91
C HIS A 219 33.99 -24.88 -19.49
N LYS A 220 33.13 -25.13 -20.49
CA LYS A 220 33.11 -26.42 -21.22
C LYS A 220 34.40 -26.65 -22.02
N GLU A 221 34.90 -25.60 -22.66
CA GLU A 221 36.18 -25.62 -23.40
C GLU A 221 37.35 -25.86 -22.44
N GLU A 222 37.46 -25.07 -21.35
CA GLU A 222 38.51 -25.23 -20.32
C GLU A 222 38.49 -26.64 -19.69
N ILE A 223 37.31 -27.22 -19.42
CA ILE A 223 37.19 -28.60 -18.92
C ILE A 223 37.69 -29.64 -19.95
N THR A 224 37.53 -29.35 -21.25
CA THR A 224 37.95 -30.23 -22.34
C THR A 224 39.47 -30.17 -22.53
N ASP A 225 40.05 -28.97 -22.47
CA ASP A 225 41.50 -28.76 -22.55
C ASP A 225 42.22 -29.39 -21.36
N LEU A 226 41.72 -29.17 -20.13
CA LEU A 226 42.25 -29.82 -18.93
C LEU A 226 42.18 -31.35 -19.01
N LYS A 227 41.14 -31.91 -19.66
CA LYS A 227 41.05 -33.36 -19.88
C LYS A 227 42.13 -33.85 -20.86
N ALA A 228 42.39 -33.12 -21.94
CA ALA A 228 43.43 -33.47 -22.90
C ALA A 228 44.84 -33.36 -22.29
N GLU A 229 45.08 -32.34 -21.46
CA GLU A 229 46.33 -32.16 -20.72
C GLU A 229 46.56 -33.26 -19.67
N MET A 230 45.50 -33.71 -19.00
CA MET A 230 45.56 -34.88 -18.12
C MET A 230 45.90 -36.20 -18.85
N GLU A 231 45.58 -36.32 -20.14
CA GLU A 231 45.85 -37.53 -20.95
C GLU A 231 47.30 -37.57 -21.47
N THR A 232 48.00 -36.43 -21.53
CA THR A 232 49.42 -36.34 -21.94
C THR A 232 50.40 -36.49 -20.77
N ILE A 233 49.93 -36.35 -19.53
CA ILE A 233 50.76 -36.52 -18.32
C ILE A 233 51.00 -38.01 -18.03
N THR A 234 52.27 -38.42 -17.97
CA THR A 234 52.70 -39.80 -17.70
C THR A 234 52.31 -40.26 -16.29
N GLN A 235 51.96 -41.55 -16.15
CA GLN A 235 51.45 -42.15 -14.89
C GLN A 235 52.32 -41.94 -13.63
N SER A 236 53.61 -41.59 -13.79
CA SER A 236 54.53 -41.34 -12.69
C SER A 236 54.35 -39.98 -11.98
N ASN A 237 53.55 -39.05 -12.53
CA ASN A 237 53.40 -37.69 -12.00
C ASN A 237 52.06 -37.50 -11.24
N ILE A 238 51.92 -38.25 -10.15
CA ILE A 238 50.67 -38.37 -9.36
C ILE A 238 50.20 -37.02 -8.79
N ALA A 239 51.12 -36.15 -8.37
CA ALA A 239 50.79 -34.85 -7.77
C ALA A 239 50.17 -33.86 -8.77
N ALA A 240 50.78 -33.70 -9.95
CA ALA A 240 50.28 -32.81 -11.01
C ALA A 240 48.91 -33.26 -11.54
N ARG A 241 48.70 -34.59 -11.63
CA ARG A 241 47.41 -35.14 -12.07
C ARG A 241 46.29 -34.90 -11.06
N ARG A 242 46.60 -34.94 -9.76
CA ARG A 242 45.64 -34.66 -8.69
C ARG A 242 45.23 -33.18 -8.65
N GLU A 243 46.17 -32.27 -8.86
CA GLU A 243 45.89 -30.82 -8.91
C GLU A 243 44.96 -30.47 -10.08
N LEU A 244 45.22 -31.03 -11.27
CA LEU A 244 44.34 -30.88 -12.44
C LEU A 244 42.96 -31.54 -12.24
N GLU A 245 42.88 -32.65 -11.50
CA GLU A 245 41.59 -33.27 -11.13
C GLU A 245 40.76 -32.38 -10.19
N GLU A 246 41.40 -31.77 -9.20
CA GLU A 246 40.75 -30.84 -8.26
C GLU A 246 40.24 -29.58 -8.99
N GLU A 247 41.04 -29.02 -9.90
CA GLU A 247 40.65 -27.86 -10.71
C GLU A 247 39.50 -28.18 -11.66
N ARG A 248 39.55 -29.34 -12.33
CA ARG A 248 38.46 -29.83 -13.20
C ARG A 248 37.17 -30.12 -12.42
N ALA A 249 37.26 -30.63 -11.19
CA ALA A 249 36.10 -30.86 -10.34
C ALA A 249 35.42 -29.54 -9.93
N LYS A 250 36.22 -28.51 -9.60
CA LYS A 250 35.74 -27.17 -9.26
C LYS A 250 35.04 -26.49 -10.46
N LEU A 251 35.63 -26.57 -11.65
CA LEU A 251 35.02 -26.04 -12.88
C LEU A 251 33.72 -26.77 -13.24
N ARG A 252 33.65 -28.09 -13.02
CA ARG A 252 32.40 -28.87 -13.21
C ARG A 252 31.30 -28.45 -12.25
N GLN A 253 31.63 -28.15 -10.99
CA GLN A 253 30.64 -27.67 -10.01
C GLN A 253 30.12 -26.28 -10.41
N GLN A 254 30.99 -25.40 -10.88
CA GLN A 254 30.60 -24.09 -11.39
C GLN A 254 29.73 -24.20 -12.66
N LEU A 255 30.09 -25.10 -13.59
CA LEU A 255 29.28 -25.36 -14.79
C LEU A 255 27.87 -25.84 -14.44
N ALA A 256 27.74 -26.78 -13.50
CA ALA A 256 26.44 -27.29 -13.06
C ALA A 256 25.57 -26.19 -12.41
N ARG A 257 26.18 -25.27 -11.66
CA ARG A 257 25.50 -24.10 -11.09
C ARG A 257 24.95 -23.20 -12.19
N TRP A 258 25.78 -22.83 -13.17
CA TRP A 258 25.37 -21.97 -14.27
C TRP A 258 24.33 -22.60 -15.21
N GLU A 259 24.41 -23.91 -15.46
CA GLU A 259 23.40 -24.64 -16.24
C GLU A 259 22.05 -24.70 -15.50
N SER A 260 22.06 -24.86 -14.17
CA SER A 260 20.86 -24.78 -13.33
C SER A 260 20.25 -23.37 -13.34
N GLU A 261 21.09 -22.34 -13.29
CA GLU A 261 20.67 -20.93 -13.32
C GLU A 261 20.05 -20.56 -14.68
N LYS A 262 20.65 -21.05 -15.79
CA LYS A 262 20.07 -20.95 -17.14
C LYS A 262 18.70 -21.62 -17.22
N ALA A 263 18.55 -22.82 -16.67
CA ALA A 263 17.29 -23.57 -16.69
C ALA A 263 16.19 -22.87 -15.85
N ALA A 264 16.55 -22.30 -14.70
CA ALA A 264 15.64 -21.52 -13.88
C ALA A 264 15.15 -20.24 -14.58
N LEU A 265 16.06 -19.52 -15.23
CA LEU A 265 15.75 -18.33 -16.02
C LEU A 265 14.77 -18.66 -17.17
N GLN A 266 15.05 -19.71 -17.93
CA GLN A 266 14.19 -20.14 -19.05
C GLN A 266 12.79 -20.54 -18.58
N LYS A 267 12.68 -21.26 -17.46
CA LYS A 267 11.40 -21.72 -16.92
C LYS A 267 10.55 -20.56 -16.39
N GLY A 268 11.18 -19.54 -15.81
CA GLY A 268 10.52 -18.29 -15.42
C GLY A 268 9.97 -17.52 -16.62
N LEU A 269 10.79 -17.37 -17.67
CA LEU A 269 10.42 -16.70 -18.93
C LEU A 269 9.23 -17.41 -19.62
N ASP A 270 9.25 -18.73 -19.70
CA ASP A 270 8.17 -19.51 -20.31
C ASP A 270 6.85 -19.42 -19.51
N ALA A 271 6.94 -19.32 -18.19
CA ALA A 271 5.76 -19.17 -17.33
C ALA A 271 5.13 -17.77 -17.47
N GLU A 272 5.98 -16.73 -17.54
CA GLU A 272 5.55 -15.35 -17.76
C GLU A 272 4.91 -15.17 -19.15
N SER A 273 5.52 -15.72 -20.20
CA SER A 273 4.97 -15.69 -21.57
C SER A 273 3.60 -16.36 -21.67
N ARG A 274 3.42 -17.53 -21.03
CA ARG A 274 2.12 -18.23 -20.99
C ARG A 274 1.06 -17.46 -20.20
N ALA A 275 1.42 -16.87 -19.07
CA ALA A 275 0.51 -16.04 -18.27
C ALA A 275 0.06 -14.80 -19.07
N ARG A 276 0.99 -14.18 -19.79
CA ARG A 276 0.73 -13.01 -20.63
C ARG A 276 -0.13 -13.33 -21.84
N GLN A 277 0.14 -14.41 -22.57
CA GLN A 277 -0.71 -14.82 -23.70
C GLN A 277 -2.15 -15.09 -23.27
N LYS A 278 -2.34 -15.67 -22.08
CA LYS A 278 -3.68 -15.88 -21.51
C LYS A 278 -4.37 -14.55 -21.20
N LEU A 279 -3.66 -13.62 -20.55
CA LEU A 279 -4.17 -12.28 -20.22
C LEU A 279 -4.48 -11.44 -21.48
N GLU A 280 -3.64 -11.52 -22.52
CA GLU A 280 -3.85 -10.81 -23.78
C GLU A 280 -5.01 -11.41 -24.59
N ALA A 281 -5.19 -12.74 -24.55
CA ALA A 281 -6.34 -13.41 -25.16
C ALA A 281 -7.65 -13.05 -24.45
N ASP A 282 -7.65 -13.03 -23.11
CA ASP A 282 -8.79 -12.62 -22.30
C ASP A 282 -9.13 -11.13 -22.57
N ALA A 283 -8.12 -10.26 -22.63
CA ALA A 283 -8.30 -8.84 -22.96
C ALA A 283 -8.71 -8.59 -24.43
N ALA A 284 -8.30 -9.43 -25.37
CA ALA A 284 -8.73 -9.34 -26.77
C ALA A 284 -10.20 -9.76 -26.92
N MET A 285 -10.60 -10.83 -26.26
CA MET A 285 -12.00 -11.29 -26.20
C MET A 285 -12.89 -10.25 -25.53
N GLU A 286 -12.44 -9.65 -24.42
CA GLU A 286 -13.14 -8.53 -23.77
C GLU A 286 -13.26 -7.32 -24.69
N ARG A 287 -12.19 -6.92 -25.39
CA ARG A 287 -12.22 -5.82 -26.37
C ARG A 287 -13.21 -6.08 -27.50
N GLU A 288 -13.26 -7.30 -28.03
CA GLU A 288 -14.22 -7.65 -29.08
C GLU A 288 -15.67 -7.60 -28.57
N THR A 289 -15.93 -8.11 -27.35
CA THR A 289 -17.25 -7.98 -26.73
C THR A 289 -17.61 -6.53 -26.42
N HIS A 290 -16.63 -5.71 -26.04
CA HIS A 290 -16.83 -4.29 -25.74
C HIS A 290 -17.02 -3.46 -27.02
N GLU A 291 -16.34 -3.78 -28.13
CA GLU A 291 -16.52 -3.16 -29.44
C GLU A 291 -17.94 -3.44 -29.98
N LYS A 292 -18.40 -4.69 -29.88
CA LYS A 292 -19.78 -5.08 -30.24
C LYS A 292 -20.82 -4.39 -29.35
N TRP A 293 -20.55 -4.29 -28.05
CA TRP A 293 -21.40 -3.55 -27.13
C TRP A 293 -21.41 -2.04 -27.44
N ARG A 294 -20.25 -1.44 -27.78
CA ARG A 294 -20.12 -0.03 -28.17
C ARG A 294 -20.93 0.28 -29.42
N GLN A 295 -20.79 -0.53 -30.48
CA GLN A 295 -21.55 -0.36 -31.72
C GLN A 295 -23.05 -0.45 -31.48
N GLU A 296 -23.51 -1.35 -30.61
CA GLU A 296 -24.93 -1.46 -30.26
C GLU A 296 -25.43 -0.29 -29.41
N GLN A 297 -24.60 0.27 -28.52
CA GLN A 297 -24.97 1.49 -27.78
C GLN A 297 -24.98 2.73 -28.68
N GLU A 298 -24.03 2.83 -29.61
CA GLU A 298 -23.92 3.94 -30.56
C GLU A 298 -25.13 3.95 -31.51
N ARG A 299 -25.55 2.78 -32.00
CA ARG A 299 -26.80 2.60 -32.76
C ARG A 299 -28.03 3.05 -31.96
N LYS A 300 -28.13 2.65 -30.68
CA LYS A 300 -29.23 3.08 -29.79
C LYS A 300 -29.20 4.58 -29.51
N LEU A 301 -28.02 5.17 -29.40
CA LEU A 301 -27.84 6.61 -29.18
C LEU A 301 -28.25 7.40 -30.43
N GLU A 302 -27.88 6.95 -31.63
CA GLU A 302 -28.32 7.56 -32.89
C GLU A 302 -29.84 7.48 -33.06
N GLU A 303 -30.46 6.33 -32.75
CA GLU A 303 -31.92 6.18 -32.76
C GLU A 303 -32.61 7.10 -31.75
N ALA A 304 -32.04 7.25 -30.55
CA ALA A 304 -32.56 8.15 -29.53
C ALA A 304 -32.39 9.63 -29.92
N GLN A 305 -31.25 9.99 -30.51
CA GLN A 305 -30.99 11.35 -31.01
C GLN A 305 -31.89 11.69 -32.20
N ALA A 306 -32.16 10.75 -33.11
CA ALA A 306 -33.09 10.93 -34.22
C ALA A 306 -34.53 11.16 -33.71
N LYS A 307 -34.98 10.37 -32.72
CA LYS A 307 -36.28 10.58 -32.06
C LYS A 307 -36.35 11.92 -31.33
N ALA A 308 -35.27 12.32 -30.64
CA ALA A 308 -35.20 13.61 -29.95
C ALA A 308 -35.20 14.79 -30.93
N ARG A 309 -34.54 14.68 -32.09
CA ARG A 309 -34.56 15.70 -33.15
C ARG A 309 -35.95 15.84 -33.76
N ALA A 310 -36.63 14.72 -34.05
CA ALA A 310 -38.02 14.74 -34.56
C ALA A 310 -38.98 15.40 -33.56
N ALA A 311 -38.87 15.05 -32.27
CA ALA A 311 -39.68 15.67 -31.21
C ALA A 311 -39.35 17.15 -30.97
N ALA A 312 -38.09 17.56 -31.18
CA ALA A 312 -37.67 18.96 -31.10
C ALA A 312 -38.20 19.78 -32.29
N GLU A 313 -38.17 19.24 -33.51
CA GLU A 313 -38.75 19.88 -34.70
C GLU A 313 -40.27 20.03 -34.59
N GLU A 314 -40.96 19.01 -34.06
CA GLU A 314 -42.39 19.08 -33.79
C GLU A 314 -42.74 20.16 -32.75
N ASN A 315 -41.96 20.24 -31.66
CA ASN A 315 -42.11 21.30 -30.66
C ASN A 315 -41.78 22.70 -31.22
N ILE A 316 -40.78 22.81 -32.09
CA ILE A 316 -40.42 24.08 -32.75
C ILE A 316 -41.55 24.52 -33.68
N ASN A 317 -42.12 23.62 -34.50
CA ASN A 317 -43.26 23.94 -35.36
C ASN A 317 -44.51 24.31 -34.55
N THR A 318 -44.76 23.61 -33.45
CA THR A 318 -45.89 23.92 -32.55
C THR A 318 -45.72 25.30 -31.90
N ARG A 319 -44.50 25.65 -31.46
CA ARG A 319 -44.18 26.99 -30.94
C ARG A 319 -44.21 28.08 -32.00
N ARG A 320 -43.81 27.80 -33.24
CA ARG A 320 -43.91 28.74 -34.37
C ARG A 320 -45.37 29.06 -34.68
N ASN A 321 -46.22 28.04 -34.73
CA ASN A 321 -47.67 28.19 -34.92
C ASN A 321 -48.35 28.91 -33.74
N GLN A 322 -47.84 28.75 -32.52
CA GLN A 322 -48.28 29.54 -31.37
C GLN A 322 -47.79 30.99 -31.45
N LEU A 323 -46.53 31.24 -31.80
CA LEU A 323 -45.96 32.58 -31.97
C LEU A 323 -46.62 33.38 -33.10
N ASP A 324 -47.00 32.74 -34.20
CA ASP A 324 -47.76 33.38 -35.29
C ASP A 324 -49.21 33.69 -34.89
N ARG A 325 -49.78 32.98 -33.90
CA ARG A 325 -51.07 33.35 -33.28
C ARG A 325 -50.91 34.51 -32.30
N THR A 326 -49.83 34.56 -31.53
CA THR A 326 -49.57 35.64 -30.55
C THR A 326 -49.07 36.94 -31.21
N ARG A 327 -48.58 36.90 -32.45
CA ARG A 327 -48.16 38.08 -33.22
C ARG A 327 -49.31 38.99 -33.66
N SER A 328 -50.55 38.65 -33.31
CA SER A 328 -51.75 39.47 -33.53
C SER A 328 -52.14 40.35 -32.34
N THR A 329 -51.40 40.31 -31.23
CA THR A 329 -51.66 41.18 -30.07
C THR A 329 -50.37 41.63 -29.38
N GLU A 330 -50.14 42.93 -29.51
CA GLU A 330 -49.37 43.84 -28.65
C GLU A 330 -47.83 43.85 -28.68
N VAL A 331 -47.38 45.08 -28.94
CA VAL A 331 -46.05 45.68 -28.86
C VAL A 331 -45.83 46.08 -27.41
N ASP A 332 -44.72 45.68 -26.76
CA ASP A 332 -43.65 46.60 -26.33
C ASP A 332 -42.58 45.94 -25.44
N SER A 333 -41.40 46.57 -25.45
CA SER A 333 -40.25 46.44 -24.53
C SER A 333 -39.25 45.28 -24.71
N ARG A 334 -38.02 45.70 -25.04
CA ARG A 334 -36.76 44.93 -25.03
C ARG A 334 -36.09 45.07 -23.66
N GLN A 335 -35.58 43.98 -23.08
CA GLN A 335 -34.14 43.81 -22.72
C GLN A 335 -33.84 42.50 -21.94
N ARG A 336 -32.70 41.90 -22.29
CA ARG A 336 -31.83 40.96 -21.55
C ARG A 336 -32.41 39.59 -21.14
N ASN A 337 -31.93 38.54 -21.80
CA ASN A 337 -31.50 37.29 -21.14
C ASN A 337 -30.59 36.47 -22.08
N SER A 338 -29.35 36.23 -21.64
CA SER A 338 -28.46 35.19 -22.15
C SER A 338 -28.97 33.82 -21.70
N SER A 339 -28.85 32.82 -22.56
CA SER A 339 -29.56 31.53 -22.49
C SER A 339 -28.97 30.55 -21.44
N PRO A 340 -29.72 30.14 -20.39
CA PRO A 340 -29.29 29.13 -19.40
C PRO A 340 -29.43 27.67 -19.87
N ALA A 341 -30.12 27.42 -21.00
CA ALA A 341 -30.58 26.10 -21.38
C ALA A 341 -29.48 25.15 -21.90
N LEU A 342 -28.44 25.69 -22.57
CA LEU A 342 -27.34 24.86 -23.12
C LEU A 342 -26.43 24.32 -22.02
N GLY A 343 -26.18 25.11 -20.96
CA GLY A 343 -25.35 24.70 -19.83
C GLY A 343 -25.98 23.56 -19.02
N GLY A 344 -27.30 23.64 -18.77
CA GLY A 344 -28.04 22.57 -18.09
C GLY A 344 -28.05 21.24 -18.85
N PHE A 345 -28.15 21.29 -20.19
CA PHE A 345 -28.11 20.09 -21.04
C PHE A 345 -26.74 19.41 -21.03
N MET A 346 -25.64 20.17 -21.14
CA MET A 346 -24.28 19.60 -21.08
C MET A 346 -23.95 19.03 -19.70
N LYS A 347 -24.36 19.70 -18.60
CA LYS A 347 -24.23 19.16 -17.24
C LYS A 347 -24.99 17.83 -17.08
N GLY A 348 -26.21 17.75 -17.61
CA GLY A 348 -27.01 16.52 -17.64
C GLY A 348 -26.28 15.36 -18.33
N LEU A 349 -25.73 15.59 -19.53
CA LEU A 349 -24.97 14.61 -20.30
C LEU A 349 -23.70 14.11 -19.58
N ILE A 350 -22.95 15.01 -18.95
CA ILE A 350 -21.74 14.64 -18.18
C ILE A 350 -22.13 13.79 -16.96
N ARG A 351 -23.18 14.18 -16.24
CA ARG A 351 -23.71 13.43 -15.10
C ARG A 351 -24.18 12.04 -15.51
N ASP A 352 -24.89 11.92 -16.64
CA ASP A 352 -25.33 10.64 -17.19
C ASP A 352 -24.14 9.75 -17.59
N GLY A 353 -23.11 10.33 -18.20
CA GLY A 353 -21.85 9.64 -18.51
C GLY A 353 -21.14 9.12 -17.25
N ARG A 354 -21.08 9.92 -16.17
CA ARG A 354 -20.49 9.48 -14.89
C ARG A 354 -21.33 8.41 -14.20
N ARG A 355 -22.66 8.50 -14.25
CA ARG A 355 -23.55 7.42 -13.77
C ARG A 355 -23.39 6.12 -14.54
N LEU A 356 -22.99 6.18 -15.82
CA LEU A 356 -22.67 5.01 -16.61
C LEU A 356 -21.31 4.39 -16.24
N ALA A 357 -20.32 5.21 -15.90
CA ALA A 357 -18.99 4.75 -15.49
C ALA A 357 -18.97 4.21 -14.04
N TYR A 358 -19.65 4.90 -13.12
CA TYR A 358 -19.72 4.57 -11.69
C TYR A 358 -21.06 3.92 -11.39
N LYS A 359 -21.14 2.59 -11.55
CA LYS A 359 -22.35 1.81 -11.24
C LYS A 359 -22.14 1.04 -9.94
N PHE A 360 -23.14 1.09 -9.06
CA PHE A 360 -23.18 0.20 -7.92
C PHE A 360 -23.38 -1.25 -8.37
N ALA A 361 -22.67 -2.17 -7.71
CA ALA A 361 -22.97 -3.58 -7.69
C ALA A 361 -23.58 -3.94 -6.33
N HIS A 362 -24.63 -4.76 -6.36
CA HIS A 362 -25.29 -5.30 -5.19
C HIS A 362 -25.10 -6.81 -5.18
N SER A 363 -24.75 -7.37 -4.03
CA SER A 363 -24.44 -8.80 -3.91
C SER A 363 -24.87 -9.37 -2.57
N ASP A 364 -24.96 -10.69 -2.48
CA ASP A 364 -25.21 -11.37 -1.21
C ASP A 364 -23.99 -11.37 -0.27
N LYS A 365 -22.80 -11.11 -0.79
CA LYS A 365 -21.53 -11.21 -0.04
C LYS A 365 -21.06 -9.88 0.53
N TYR A 366 -21.12 -8.81 -0.25
CA TYR A 366 -20.62 -7.49 0.11
C TYR A 366 -21.73 -6.43 0.09
N PRO A 367 -21.59 -5.37 0.91
CA PRO A 367 -22.31 -4.11 0.75
C PRO A 367 -22.21 -3.53 -0.66
N PRO A 368 -23.04 -2.53 -1.01
CA PRO A 368 -22.93 -1.84 -2.28
C PRO A 368 -21.52 -1.31 -2.52
N HIS A 369 -21.00 -1.51 -3.73
CA HIS A 369 -19.64 -1.15 -4.09
C HIS A 369 -19.54 -0.86 -5.58
N LEU A 370 -18.38 -0.40 -6.06
CA LEU A 370 -18.19 -0.11 -7.48
C LEU A 370 -18.17 -1.40 -8.31
N LYS A 371 -19.05 -1.50 -9.32
CA LYS A 371 -19.18 -2.68 -10.19
C LYS A 371 -17.93 -2.94 -11.04
N SER A 372 -17.32 -1.88 -11.56
CA SER A 372 -16.14 -1.96 -12.42
C SER A 372 -15.35 -0.67 -12.31
N ILE A 373 -14.04 -0.76 -12.11
CA ILE A 373 -13.17 0.41 -11.95
C ILE A 373 -12.97 1.09 -13.31
N PRO A 374 -13.37 2.37 -13.46
CA PRO A 374 -13.07 3.16 -14.65
C PRO A 374 -11.57 3.21 -14.91
N TRP A 375 -11.16 3.20 -16.18
CA TRP A 375 -9.74 3.17 -16.56
C TRP A 375 -8.90 4.28 -15.92
N LYS A 376 -9.48 5.48 -15.72
CA LYS A 376 -8.81 6.64 -15.09
C LYS A 376 -8.50 6.44 -13.60
N ASN A 377 -9.21 5.53 -12.94
CA ASN A 377 -9.10 5.24 -11.51
C ASN A 377 -8.44 3.89 -11.26
N ARG A 378 -7.98 3.21 -12.33
CA ARG A 378 -7.13 2.02 -12.21
C ARG A 378 -5.73 2.48 -11.89
N ALA A 379 -5.31 2.29 -10.64
CA ALA A 379 -3.90 2.30 -10.31
C ALA A 379 -3.31 0.92 -10.65
N SER A 380 -2.03 0.87 -11.03
CA SER A 380 -1.37 -0.40 -11.31
C SER A 380 -1.32 -1.23 -10.03
N VAL A 381 -1.47 -2.55 -10.13
CA VAL A 381 -1.31 -3.44 -8.95
C VAL A 381 0.08 -3.27 -8.32
N PHE A 382 1.08 -2.87 -9.13
CA PHE A 382 2.45 -2.56 -8.71
C PHE A 382 2.60 -1.20 -8.00
N ASP A 383 1.64 -0.27 -8.14
CA ASP A 383 1.66 1.04 -7.47
C ASP A 383 0.95 0.98 -6.10
N ILE A 384 0.26 -0.12 -5.81
CA ILE A 384 -0.72 -0.23 -4.71
C ILE A 384 -0.29 -1.24 -3.63
N PHE A 385 0.38 -2.33 -4.03
CA PHE A 385 0.91 -3.34 -3.12
C PHE A 385 2.37 -3.63 -3.44
N ASP A 386 3.14 -4.05 -2.43
CA ASP A 386 4.35 -4.83 -2.71
C ASP A 386 3.91 -6.13 -3.41
N PHE A 387 3.95 -6.12 -4.73
CA PHE A 387 3.58 -7.26 -5.58
C PHE A 387 4.36 -8.52 -5.21
N SER A 388 5.56 -8.39 -4.62
CA SER A 388 6.32 -9.54 -4.16
C SER A 388 5.70 -10.18 -2.92
N ALA A 389 5.20 -9.40 -1.96
CA ALA A 389 4.48 -9.91 -0.80
C ALA A 389 3.13 -10.55 -1.21
N LEU A 390 2.43 -9.99 -2.20
CA LEU A 390 1.19 -10.57 -2.74
C LEU A 390 1.46 -11.88 -3.52
N ALA A 391 2.54 -11.93 -4.31
CA ALA A 391 2.97 -13.12 -5.02
C ALA A 391 3.44 -14.24 -4.06
N GLU A 392 4.13 -13.89 -2.97
CA GLU A 392 4.50 -14.81 -1.89
C GLU A 392 3.26 -15.37 -1.21
N THR A 393 2.25 -14.53 -0.94
CA THR A 393 0.96 -14.96 -0.39
C THR A 393 0.24 -15.94 -1.32
N ALA A 394 0.19 -15.64 -2.61
CA ALA A 394 -0.41 -16.51 -3.62
C ALA A 394 0.36 -17.84 -3.76
N ALA A 395 1.70 -17.80 -3.72
CA ALA A 395 2.54 -18.99 -3.73
C ALA A 395 2.34 -19.84 -2.46
N ALA A 396 2.27 -19.23 -1.27
CA ALA A 396 2.01 -19.91 -0.01
C ALA A 396 0.65 -20.61 0.03
N LEU A 397 -0.37 -20.01 -0.58
CA LEU A 397 -1.69 -20.64 -0.72
C LEU A 397 -1.70 -21.83 -1.69
N LEU A 398 -1.04 -21.69 -2.85
CA LEU A 398 -1.19 -22.60 -3.98
C LEU A 398 -0.14 -23.73 -4.01
N LEU A 399 1.06 -23.51 -3.46
CA LEU A 399 2.15 -24.48 -3.53
C LEU A 399 2.23 -25.34 -2.27
N PRO A 400 2.57 -26.64 -2.41
CA PRO A 400 2.96 -27.50 -1.30
C PRO A 400 4.08 -26.88 -0.43
N LEU A 401 3.94 -26.90 0.90
CA LEU A 401 4.90 -26.28 1.83
C LEU A 401 6.34 -26.83 1.73
N ASN A 402 6.49 -28.10 1.30
CA ASN A 402 7.81 -28.69 1.03
C ASN A 402 8.56 -28.02 -0.14
N LEU A 403 7.86 -27.28 -1.00
CA LEU A 403 8.44 -26.46 -2.06
C LEU A 403 8.74 -25.02 -1.60
N LEU A 404 8.42 -24.67 -0.34
CA LEU A 404 8.62 -23.34 0.25
C LEU A 404 9.42 -23.45 1.56
N PRO A 405 10.71 -23.87 1.50
CA PRO A 405 11.53 -24.11 2.69
C PRO A 405 11.73 -22.86 3.56
N GLN A 406 11.60 -21.66 2.99
CA GLN A 406 11.65 -20.39 3.71
C GLN A 406 10.50 -20.27 4.72
N ILE A 407 9.27 -20.59 4.31
CA ILE A 407 8.08 -20.58 5.18
C ILE A 407 8.24 -21.59 6.33
N ARG A 408 8.76 -22.79 6.04
CA ARG A 408 8.97 -23.82 7.04
C ARG A 408 9.90 -23.37 8.18
N ASN A 409 10.90 -22.54 7.89
CA ASN A 409 11.86 -22.06 8.87
C ASN A 409 11.34 -20.88 9.70
N MET A 410 10.23 -20.24 9.30
CA MET A 410 9.61 -19.14 10.03
C MET A 410 8.64 -19.64 11.11
N VAL A 411 8.16 -20.88 11.00
CA VAL A 411 7.26 -21.48 11.99
C VAL A 411 8.08 -22.10 13.12
N PRO A 412 7.73 -21.86 14.40
CA PRO A 412 8.38 -22.54 15.52
C PRO A 412 8.31 -24.06 15.36
N ASN A 413 9.46 -24.73 15.50
CA ASN A 413 9.56 -26.19 15.43
C ASN A 413 10.30 -26.71 16.66
N SER A 414 9.87 -27.84 17.19
CA SER A 414 10.42 -28.43 18.40
C SER A 414 11.67 -29.28 18.18
N ASN A 415 12.15 -29.44 16.93
CA ASN A 415 13.27 -30.32 16.55
C ASN A 415 13.18 -31.73 17.19
N GLY A 416 11.96 -32.26 17.36
CA GLY A 416 11.71 -33.59 17.95
C GLY A 416 11.50 -33.63 19.46
N GLY A 417 11.52 -32.47 20.16
CA GLY A 417 11.18 -32.33 21.58
C GLY A 417 9.76 -31.77 21.83
N ARG A 418 9.44 -31.47 23.10
CA ARG A 418 8.24 -30.70 23.49
C ARG A 418 8.52 -29.20 23.29
N LEU A 419 7.67 -28.51 22.53
CA LEU A 419 7.78 -27.06 22.34
C LEU A 419 7.25 -26.33 23.57
N THR A 420 7.91 -25.25 24.00
CA THR A 420 7.45 -24.36 25.08
C THR A 420 7.15 -22.95 24.54
N MET A 421 6.36 -22.17 25.28
CA MET A 421 6.10 -20.75 24.98
C MET A 421 7.40 -19.95 25.00
N SER A 422 8.33 -20.26 25.92
CA SER A 422 9.66 -19.62 25.95
C SER A 422 10.47 -19.90 24.68
N GLN A 423 10.35 -21.09 24.09
CA GLN A 423 10.97 -21.41 22.80
C GLN A 423 10.30 -20.67 21.64
N ILE A 424 8.98 -20.45 21.68
CA ILE A 424 8.28 -19.62 20.68
C ILE A 424 8.76 -18.16 20.75
N VAL A 425 8.91 -17.60 21.95
CA VAL A 425 9.45 -16.24 22.15
C VAL A 425 10.90 -16.15 21.66
N ALA A 426 11.75 -17.14 22.01
CA ALA A 426 13.13 -17.19 21.55
C ALA A 426 13.23 -17.29 20.01
N HIS A 427 12.36 -18.09 19.38
CA HIS A 427 12.29 -18.20 17.92
C HIS A 427 11.87 -16.88 17.27
N ASN A 428 10.89 -16.17 17.83
CA ASN A 428 10.51 -14.83 17.35
C ASN A 428 11.69 -13.83 17.44
N GLN A 429 12.45 -13.85 18.55
CA GLN A 429 13.65 -13.05 18.70
C GLN A 429 14.73 -13.43 17.67
N GLU A 430 14.92 -14.71 17.41
CA GLU A 430 15.86 -15.21 16.41
C GLU A 430 15.49 -14.74 15.00
N LEU A 431 14.21 -14.80 14.62
CA LEU A 431 13.73 -14.30 13.34
C LEU A 431 13.94 -12.79 13.20
N HIS A 432 13.60 -12.01 14.24
CA HIS A 432 13.84 -10.58 14.24
C HIS A 432 15.33 -10.24 14.10
N ASN A 433 16.20 -10.92 14.84
CA ASN A 433 17.64 -10.72 14.76
C ASN A 433 18.19 -11.08 13.38
N LYS A 434 17.79 -12.22 12.80
CA LYS A 434 18.19 -12.64 11.45
C LYS A 434 17.75 -11.64 10.38
N SER A 435 16.51 -11.15 10.47
CA SER A 435 15.96 -10.13 9.57
C SER A 435 16.78 -8.83 9.69
N ARG A 436 17.03 -8.34 10.92
CA ARG A 436 17.87 -7.16 11.17
C ARG A 436 19.33 -7.32 10.74
N GLU A 437 19.92 -8.49 10.93
CA GLU A 437 21.27 -8.82 10.48
C GLU A 437 21.34 -8.85 8.95
N GLY A 438 20.37 -9.45 8.28
CA GLY A 438 20.25 -9.41 6.82
C GLY A 438 20.16 -7.98 6.28
N ALA A 439 19.34 -7.14 6.93
CA ALA A 439 19.24 -5.71 6.60
C ALA A 439 20.56 -4.97 6.81
N ARG A 440 21.27 -5.22 7.91
CA ARG A 440 22.55 -4.56 8.26
C ARG A 440 23.74 -5.04 7.44
N ALA A 441 23.78 -6.33 7.12
CA ALA A 441 24.86 -6.94 6.34
C ALA A 441 24.89 -6.42 4.90
N GLY A 442 23.83 -5.72 4.48
CA GLY A 442 23.75 -5.11 3.17
C GLY A 442 23.92 -6.13 2.05
N SER A 443 23.56 -7.39 2.32
CA SER A 443 23.69 -8.47 1.36
C SER A 443 22.84 -8.13 0.14
N SER A 444 23.48 -8.04 -1.02
CA SER A 444 22.83 -7.89 -2.32
C SER A 444 21.67 -8.90 -2.43
N GLY A 445 20.44 -8.40 -2.41
CA GLY A 445 19.21 -9.22 -2.48
C GLY A 445 18.44 -9.45 -1.18
N TYR A 446 18.81 -8.84 -0.05
CA TYR A 446 17.98 -8.87 1.17
C TYR A 446 16.65 -8.14 0.95
N LYS A 447 15.53 -8.83 1.20
CA LYS A 447 14.19 -8.24 1.21
C LYS A 447 13.69 -8.16 2.65
N PRO A 448 13.16 -7.01 3.10
CA PRO A 448 12.42 -6.91 4.35
C PRO A 448 11.34 -7.99 4.46
N ASP A 449 11.18 -8.59 5.64
CA ASP A 449 10.08 -9.50 5.95
C ASP A 449 9.26 -8.97 7.14
N MET A 450 8.20 -9.70 7.49
CA MET A 450 7.31 -9.37 8.62
C MET A 450 8.03 -9.28 9.98
N TYR A 451 9.26 -9.80 10.10
CA TYR A 451 10.05 -9.79 11.33
C TYR A 451 11.12 -8.68 11.37
N LEU A 452 11.26 -7.87 10.31
CA LEU A 452 12.22 -6.76 10.29
C LEU A 452 11.91 -5.73 11.36
N ASN A 453 10.63 -5.35 11.44
CA ASN A 453 10.13 -4.41 12.43
C ASN A 453 9.92 -5.11 13.76
N LYS A 454 9.99 -4.34 14.86
CA LYS A 454 9.74 -4.87 16.19
C LYS A 454 8.29 -5.33 16.30
N ASN A 455 8.06 -6.37 17.09
CA ASN A 455 6.73 -6.81 17.50
C ASN A 455 6.66 -7.01 19.02
N VAL A 456 5.43 -7.12 19.53
CA VAL A 456 5.16 -7.24 20.97
C VAL A 456 5.82 -8.44 21.62
N GLY A 457 6.07 -9.52 20.86
CA GLY A 457 6.75 -10.72 21.34
C GLY A 457 8.24 -10.54 21.64
N LEU A 458 8.82 -9.36 21.34
CA LEU A 458 10.18 -8.99 21.75
C LEU A 458 10.22 -8.37 23.15
N ARG A 459 9.07 -8.17 23.79
CA ARG A 459 9.00 -7.71 25.18
C ARG A 459 8.99 -8.91 26.12
N ASP A 460 9.70 -8.82 27.23
CA ASP A 460 9.68 -9.88 28.26
C ASP A 460 8.35 -9.95 29.02
N ASP A 461 7.55 -8.87 28.97
CA ASP A 461 6.29 -8.68 29.70
C ASP A 461 5.04 -8.73 28.80
N TRP A 462 5.16 -9.21 27.55
CA TRP A 462 4.09 -9.17 26.55
C TRP A 462 2.76 -9.82 27.00
N TYR A 463 2.84 -10.81 27.88
CA TYR A 463 1.70 -11.57 28.38
C TYR A 463 1.02 -10.92 29.59
N THR A 464 1.56 -9.83 30.13
CA THR A 464 1.03 -9.20 31.34
C THR A 464 -0.32 -8.53 31.11
N ASP A 465 -1.07 -8.35 32.18
CA ASP A 465 -2.34 -7.64 32.22
C ASP A 465 -2.17 -6.17 31.83
N ALA A 466 -1.04 -5.56 32.18
CA ALA A 466 -0.71 -4.19 31.81
C ALA A 466 -0.60 -4.02 30.28
N VAL A 467 0.17 -4.89 29.61
CA VAL A 467 0.32 -4.85 28.14
C VAL A 467 -1.00 -5.21 27.44
N TYR A 468 -1.75 -6.18 27.95
CA TYR A 468 -3.08 -6.54 27.41
C TYR A 468 -4.10 -5.40 27.56
N GLY A 469 -4.14 -4.74 28.72
CA GLY A 469 -5.01 -3.59 28.97
C GLY A 469 -4.63 -2.39 28.09
N GLN A 470 -3.33 -2.10 27.98
CA GLN A 470 -2.83 -0.98 27.18
C GLN A 470 -3.19 -1.12 25.68
N GLN A 471 -3.25 -2.35 25.15
CA GLN A 471 -3.73 -2.60 23.77
C GLN A 471 -5.14 -2.07 23.49
N GLN A 472 -5.99 -1.91 24.50
CA GLN A 472 -7.34 -1.36 24.30
C GLN A 472 -7.33 0.16 24.08
N PHE A 473 -6.20 0.82 24.40
CA PHE A 473 -6.01 2.26 24.31
C PHE A 473 -5.06 2.68 23.18
N THR A 474 -4.04 1.87 22.89
CA THR A 474 -3.00 2.19 21.89
C THR A 474 -2.70 1.02 20.94
N GLY A 475 -3.49 -0.05 20.99
CA GLY A 475 -3.38 -1.18 20.08
C GLY A 475 -3.98 -0.91 18.71
N THR A 476 -4.24 -2.00 17.97
CA THR A 476 -4.84 -1.95 16.62
C THR A 476 -6.33 -1.61 16.60
N ASN A 477 -7.03 -1.73 17.73
CA ASN A 477 -8.46 -1.48 17.81
C ASN A 477 -8.86 -0.58 18.99
N PRO A 478 -8.30 0.64 19.07
CA PRO A 478 -8.44 1.51 20.24
C PRO A 478 -9.80 2.24 20.28
N THR A 479 -10.77 1.87 19.44
CA THR A 479 -12.02 2.62 19.20
C THR A 479 -13.27 1.96 19.77
N ILE A 480 -13.15 0.80 20.40
CA ILE A 480 -14.31 -0.01 20.77
C ILE A 480 -14.53 -0.17 22.27
N ILE A 481 -13.54 0.15 23.11
CA ILE A 481 -13.70 0.08 24.57
C ILE A 481 -14.67 1.17 25.03
N ALA A 482 -15.62 0.80 25.89
CA ALA A 482 -16.68 1.69 26.35
C ALA A 482 -16.99 1.50 27.84
N LEU A 483 -17.55 2.52 28.49
CA LEU A 483 -18.07 2.43 29.85
C LEU A 483 -19.12 1.31 29.92
N ALA A 484 -19.01 0.42 30.90
CA ALA A 484 -19.86 -0.75 31.02
C ALA A 484 -21.32 -0.36 31.31
N PRO A 485 -22.28 -0.72 30.45
CA PRO A 485 -23.70 -0.55 30.74
C PRO A 485 -24.14 -1.30 32.01
N PRO A 486 -25.16 -0.82 32.74
CA PRO A 486 -25.63 -1.45 33.98
C PRO A 486 -25.95 -2.94 33.85
N ARG A 487 -26.50 -3.38 32.70
CA ARG A 487 -26.81 -4.79 32.44
C ARG A 487 -25.58 -5.70 32.65
N TRP A 488 -24.42 -5.24 32.19
CA TRP A 488 -23.19 -6.02 32.21
C TRP A 488 -22.58 -6.03 33.61
N ILE A 489 -22.66 -4.90 34.32
CA ILE A 489 -22.26 -4.80 35.73
C ILE A 489 -23.04 -5.82 36.56
N GLU A 490 -24.37 -5.88 36.41
CA GLU A 490 -25.21 -6.82 37.17
C GLU A 490 -25.00 -8.29 36.79
N GLU A 491 -24.77 -8.59 35.52
CA GLU A 491 -24.46 -9.96 35.08
C GLU A 491 -23.12 -10.44 35.65
N PHE A 492 -22.05 -9.63 35.57
CA PHE A 492 -20.76 -9.96 36.16
C PHE A 492 -20.80 -10.04 37.69
N LYS A 493 -21.57 -9.18 38.38
CA LYS A 493 -21.81 -9.29 39.84
C LYS A 493 -22.48 -10.61 40.21
N THR A 494 -23.46 -11.03 39.43
CA THR A 494 -24.15 -12.31 39.67
C THR A 494 -23.17 -13.47 39.58
N VAL A 495 -22.34 -13.49 38.54
CA VAL A 495 -21.34 -14.54 38.33
C VAL A 495 -20.22 -14.48 39.37
N SER A 496 -19.77 -13.29 39.78
CA SER A 496 -18.74 -13.15 40.82
C SER A 496 -19.23 -13.69 42.16
N ASN A 497 -20.51 -13.48 42.52
CA ASN A 497 -21.11 -14.07 43.71
C ASN A 497 -21.16 -15.61 43.63
N VAL A 498 -21.54 -16.17 42.47
CA VAL A 498 -21.55 -17.63 42.26
C VAL A 498 -20.15 -18.23 42.37
N GLN A 499 -19.14 -17.54 41.84
CA GLN A 499 -17.73 -17.97 41.88
C GLN A 499 -17.02 -17.57 43.19
N GLN A 500 -17.74 -17.03 44.19
CA GLN A 500 -17.19 -16.61 45.48
C GLN A 500 -16.05 -15.59 45.35
N ARG A 501 -16.27 -14.57 44.51
CA ARG A 501 -15.40 -13.40 44.30
C ARG A 501 -16.02 -12.11 44.87
N PRO A 502 -16.10 -11.98 46.21
CA PRO A 502 -16.69 -10.80 46.86
C PRO A 502 -15.87 -9.53 46.61
N ASP A 503 -14.57 -9.67 46.42
CA ASP A 503 -13.63 -8.61 46.02
C ASP A 503 -14.08 -7.93 44.71
N VAL A 504 -14.45 -8.73 43.71
CA VAL A 504 -14.98 -8.22 42.44
C VAL A 504 -16.38 -7.63 42.63
N ALA A 505 -17.27 -8.31 43.36
CA ALA A 505 -18.64 -7.83 43.59
C ALA A 505 -18.67 -6.44 44.26
N SER A 506 -17.80 -6.22 45.25
CA SER A 506 -17.63 -4.92 45.90
C SER A 506 -17.11 -3.87 44.92
N LEU A 507 -16.04 -4.16 44.17
CA LEU A 507 -15.49 -3.23 43.19
C LEU A 507 -16.54 -2.77 42.15
N LEU A 508 -17.34 -3.70 41.62
CA LEU A 508 -18.41 -3.41 40.67
C LEU A 508 -19.56 -2.59 41.28
N THR A 509 -19.73 -2.64 42.59
CA THR A 509 -20.75 -1.87 43.33
C THR A 509 -20.24 -0.49 43.67
N ASP A 510 -18.99 -0.38 44.12
CA ASP A 510 -18.41 0.83 44.66
C ASP A 510 -17.93 1.79 43.58
N SER A 511 -17.50 1.28 42.41
CA SER A 511 -16.87 2.07 41.35
C SER A 511 -17.42 1.81 39.93
N PRO A 512 -18.75 1.76 39.70
CA PRO A 512 -19.32 1.43 38.39
C PRO A 512 -18.91 2.41 37.28
N ALA A 513 -18.65 3.68 37.61
CA ALA A 513 -18.17 4.70 36.67
C ALA A 513 -16.70 4.52 36.22
N SER A 514 -15.98 3.55 36.79
CA SER A 514 -14.62 3.17 36.41
C SER A 514 -14.57 1.80 35.72
N ILE A 515 -15.72 1.17 35.47
CA ILE A 515 -15.80 -0.15 34.85
C ILE A 515 -16.06 0.01 33.35
N PHE A 516 -15.15 -0.52 32.55
CA PHE A 516 -15.22 -0.49 31.09
C PHE A 516 -15.41 -1.90 30.55
N ILE A 517 -15.90 -2.00 29.33
CA ILE A 517 -16.22 -3.26 28.68
C ILE A 517 -15.73 -3.29 27.24
N GLN A 518 -15.32 -4.49 26.83
CA GLN A 518 -15.19 -4.86 25.45
C GLN A 518 -16.21 -5.97 25.12
N ASP A 519 -17.23 -5.62 24.33
CA ASP A 519 -18.40 -6.47 24.08
C ASP A 519 -18.39 -7.03 22.65
N TYR A 520 -18.05 -8.32 22.52
CA TYR A 520 -18.15 -9.07 21.26
C TYR A 520 -19.34 -10.05 21.25
N SER A 521 -20.26 -9.97 22.23
CA SER A 521 -21.40 -10.90 22.37
C SER A 521 -22.36 -10.91 21.17
N TYR A 522 -22.34 -9.83 20.38
CA TYR A 522 -23.23 -9.64 19.24
C TYR A 522 -22.85 -10.49 18.01
N PHE A 523 -21.70 -11.19 18.01
CA PHE A 523 -21.24 -11.96 16.84
C PHE A 523 -22.30 -12.97 16.38
N ARG A 524 -22.94 -13.68 17.32
CA ARG A 524 -23.98 -14.65 16.99
C ARG A 524 -25.18 -14.03 16.29
N SER A 525 -25.68 -12.90 16.79
CA SER A 525 -26.81 -12.20 16.15
C SER A 525 -26.42 -11.65 14.78
N ALA A 526 -25.21 -11.09 14.65
CA ALA A 526 -24.68 -10.57 13.38
C ALA A 526 -24.50 -11.67 12.33
N MET A 527 -24.11 -12.87 12.77
CA MET A 527 -23.93 -14.04 11.90
C MET A 527 -25.21 -14.84 11.66
N GLY A 528 -26.31 -14.50 12.35
CA GLY A 528 -27.59 -15.18 12.23
C GLY A 528 -27.59 -16.61 12.77
N VAL A 529 -26.88 -16.86 13.88
CA VAL A 529 -26.81 -18.19 14.53
C VAL A 529 -27.41 -18.17 15.94
N SER A 530 -27.78 -19.34 16.47
CA SER A 530 -28.36 -19.46 17.80
C SER A 530 -27.32 -19.18 18.91
N PRO A 531 -27.75 -18.75 20.12
CA PRO A 531 -26.87 -18.60 21.28
C PRO A 531 -26.04 -19.86 21.60
N SER A 532 -26.58 -21.05 21.35
CA SER A 532 -25.92 -22.33 21.60
C SER A 532 -24.93 -22.78 20.51
N TYR A 533 -24.92 -22.11 19.36
CA TYR A 533 -24.08 -22.49 18.21
C TYR A 533 -22.59 -22.41 18.58
N GLU A 534 -21.84 -23.47 18.25
CA GLU A 534 -20.40 -23.55 18.44
C GLU A 534 -19.68 -23.06 17.18
N PHE A 535 -18.85 -22.03 17.32
CA PHE A 535 -18.07 -21.48 16.21
C PHE A 535 -16.88 -22.40 15.90
N ALA A 536 -17.08 -23.29 14.94
CA ALA A 536 -16.03 -24.15 14.41
C ALA A 536 -16.14 -24.25 12.88
N SER A 537 -15.01 -24.08 12.18
CA SER A 537 -14.88 -24.28 10.74
C SER A 537 -13.47 -24.79 10.43
N ASP A 538 -13.33 -25.86 9.64
CA ASP A 538 -12.05 -26.41 9.19
C ASP A 538 -11.02 -26.74 10.31
N GLY A 539 -11.55 -27.06 11.50
CA GLY A 539 -10.78 -27.33 12.70
C GLY A 539 -10.20 -26.09 13.38
N LEU A 540 -10.67 -24.90 13.02
CA LEU A 540 -10.45 -23.64 13.71
C LEU A 540 -11.69 -23.30 14.53
N TYR A 541 -11.50 -22.62 15.66
CA TYR A 541 -12.55 -22.25 16.61
C TYR A 541 -12.57 -20.74 16.82
N GLY A 542 -13.76 -20.15 16.73
CA GLY A 542 -14.00 -18.73 16.92
C GLY A 542 -14.48 -18.41 18.33
N CYS A 543 -14.27 -17.17 18.76
CA CYS A 543 -14.74 -16.66 20.06
C CYS A 543 -15.71 -15.49 19.85
N SER A 544 -16.63 -15.31 20.81
CA SER A 544 -17.49 -14.12 20.95
C SER A 544 -17.40 -13.63 22.39
N SER A 545 -16.21 -13.16 22.75
CA SER A 545 -15.86 -12.86 24.13
C SER A 545 -16.56 -11.62 24.69
N VAL A 546 -16.59 -11.51 26.03
CA VAL A 546 -16.96 -10.26 26.72
C VAL A 546 -15.92 -10.01 27.80
N VAL A 547 -15.29 -8.84 27.78
CA VAL A 547 -14.19 -8.51 28.69
C VAL A 547 -14.55 -7.30 29.53
N LEU A 548 -14.33 -7.40 30.84
CA LEU A 548 -14.54 -6.32 31.79
C LEU A 548 -13.19 -5.76 32.24
N PHE A 549 -13.09 -4.44 32.33
CA PHE A 549 -11.89 -3.72 32.74
C PHE A 549 -12.21 -2.74 33.88
N HIS A 550 -11.22 -2.48 34.72
CA HIS A 550 -11.21 -1.41 35.71
C HIS A 550 -10.22 -0.33 35.25
N LEU A 551 -10.71 0.88 35.00
CA LEU A 551 -9.86 2.04 34.75
C LEU A 551 -9.53 2.73 36.09
N GLU A 552 -8.33 2.48 36.57
CA GLU A 552 -7.82 3.01 37.84
C GLU A 552 -7.64 4.54 37.78
N PRO A 553 -7.75 5.26 38.91
CA PRO A 553 -7.54 6.71 38.96
C PRO A 553 -6.20 7.18 38.36
N GLU A 554 -5.18 6.34 38.50
CA GLU A 554 -3.83 6.57 38.00
C GLU A 554 -3.74 6.47 36.47
N GLY A 555 -4.79 5.98 35.79
CA GLY A 555 -4.91 5.86 34.34
C GLY A 555 -4.57 4.47 33.78
N LYS A 556 -4.40 3.46 34.64
CA LYS A 556 -4.11 2.08 34.23
C LYS A 556 -5.41 1.32 33.98
N LEU A 557 -5.50 0.65 32.84
CA LEU A 557 -6.66 -0.16 32.47
C LEU A 557 -6.40 -1.63 32.82
N HIS A 558 -6.96 -2.11 33.92
CA HIS A 558 -6.75 -3.46 34.43
C HIS A 558 -7.86 -4.43 33.97
N PRO A 559 -7.56 -5.56 33.31
CA PRO A 559 -8.56 -6.55 32.92
C PRO A 559 -9.06 -7.34 34.14
N LEU A 560 -10.37 -7.28 34.40
CA LEU A 560 -11.03 -7.89 35.57
C LEU A 560 -11.62 -9.28 35.29
N ALA A 561 -12.28 -9.45 34.14
CA ALA A 561 -13.03 -10.66 33.85
C ALA A 561 -13.13 -10.90 32.35
N ILE A 562 -13.12 -12.17 31.94
CA ILE A 562 -13.31 -12.57 30.54
C ILE A 562 -14.33 -13.70 30.49
N THR A 563 -15.40 -13.49 29.74
CA THR A 563 -16.24 -14.56 29.22
C THR A 563 -15.66 -15.00 27.88
N LEU A 564 -15.27 -16.27 27.75
CA LEU A 564 -14.55 -16.77 26.57
C LEU A 564 -15.39 -16.66 25.29
N ASP A 565 -16.63 -17.14 25.39
CA ASP A 565 -17.58 -17.19 24.29
C ASP A 565 -18.99 -17.02 24.86
N TYR A 566 -19.62 -15.88 24.62
CA TYR A 566 -20.91 -15.53 25.22
C TYR A 566 -22.08 -16.19 24.49
N LYS A 567 -22.77 -17.09 25.17
CA LYS A 567 -23.84 -17.93 24.64
C LYS A 567 -25.23 -17.47 25.10
N GLY A 568 -25.46 -16.16 25.03
CA GLY A 568 -26.73 -15.51 25.39
C GLY A 568 -26.91 -15.23 26.89
N SER A 569 -26.12 -15.86 27.76
CA SER A 569 -25.93 -15.48 29.17
C SER A 569 -24.60 -16.03 29.68
N MET A 570 -24.01 -15.42 30.71
CA MET A 570 -22.80 -15.93 31.35
C MET A 570 -23.02 -17.27 32.07
N LYS A 571 -24.26 -17.58 32.46
CA LYS A 571 -24.62 -18.89 33.03
C LYS A 571 -24.36 -20.04 32.04
N GLU A 572 -24.64 -19.81 30.75
CA GLU A 572 -24.44 -20.77 29.67
C GLU A 572 -23.05 -20.64 29.02
N SER A 573 -22.17 -19.83 29.61
CA SER A 573 -20.84 -19.50 29.08
C SER A 573 -19.75 -19.82 30.11
N VAL A 574 -18.49 -19.78 29.67
CA VAL A 574 -17.34 -19.90 30.58
C VAL A 574 -16.79 -18.50 30.86
N THR A 575 -16.93 -18.05 32.10
CA THR A 575 -16.42 -16.76 32.59
C THR A 575 -15.36 -17.00 33.65
N ILE A 576 -14.18 -16.40 33.48
CA ILE A 576 -13.10 -16.40 34.46
C ILE A 576 -12.85 -14.98 34.95
N PHE A 577 -12.65 -14.83 36.25
CA PHE A 577 -12.18 -13.58 36.85
C PHE A 577 -10.67 -13.62 37.04
N ASN A 578 -10.02 -12.50 36.75
CA ASN A 578 -8.62 -12.31 37.06
C ASN A 578 -8.39 -12.54 38.56
N ARG A 579 -7.29 -13.21 38.94
CA ARG A 579 -6.89 -13.36 40.34
C ARG A 579 -6.60 -12.01 41.00
N ARG A 580 -6.25 -11.01 40.18
CA ARG A 580 -5.98 -9.62 40.58
C ARG A 580 -7.14 -8.71 40.21
N ILE A 581 -7.50 -7.79 41.09
CA ILE A 581 -8.54 -6.77 40.83
C ILE A 581 -7.96 -5.36 40.60
N SER A 582 -6.64 -5.21 40.72
CA SER A 582 -5.91 -3.94 40.60
C SER A 582 -4.47 -4.21 40.19
N THR A 583 -3.85 -3.25 39.49
CA THR A 583 -2.43 -3.30 39.08
C THR A 583 -1.46 -3.33 40.27
N THR A 584 -1.89 -2.86 41.44
CA THR A 584 -1.07 -2.83 42.67
C THR A 584 -0.94 -4.18 43.37
N ILE A 585 -1.80 -5.14 43.03
CA ILE A 585 -1.75 -6.50 43.59
C ILE A 585 -0.70 -7.29 42.78
N PRO A 586 0.36 -7.85 43.40
CA PRO A 586 1.30 -8.69 42.68
C PRO A 586 0.63 -10.02 42.27
N GLY A 587 1.07 -10.61 41.17
CA GLY A 587 0.58 -11.90 40.72
C GLY A 587 1.58 -12.64 39.85
N ASP A 588 1.43 -13.96 39.79
CA ASP A 588 2.24 -14.84 38.96
C ASP A 588 1.62 -14.95 37.55
N GLU A 589 1.75 -13.87 36.78
CA GLU A 589 1.07 -13.72 35.49
C GLU A 589 1.64 -14.63 34.40
N ALA A 590 2.91 -15.01 34.50
CA ALA A 590 3.58 -15.86 33.52
C ALA A 590 3.00 -17.27 33.50
N ASP A 591 2.73 -17.82 34.68
CA ASP A 591 2.25 -19.19 34.88
C ASP A 591 0.72 -19.28 35.08
N ASP A 592 -0.02 -18.17 35.02
CA ASP A 592 -1.49 -18.16 35.02
C ASP A 592 -2.07 -18.53 33.65
N TRP A 593 -1.77 -19.74 33.20
CA TRP A 593 -2.19 -20.28 31.89
C TRP A 593 -3.71 -20.21 31.63
N PRO A 594 -4.61 -20.48 32.60
CA PRO A 594 -6.05 -20.28 32.41
C PRO A 594 -6.40 -18.84 32.04
N TRP A 595 -5.78 -17.86 32.70
CA TRP A 595 -6.01 -16.44 32.41
C TRP A 595 -5.37 -16.00 31.10
N ARG A 596 -4.17 -16.48 30.78
CA ARG A 596 -3.51 -16.24 29.49
C ARG A 596 -4.33 -16.80 28.32
N TYR A 597 -4.90 -17.99 28.47
CA TYR A 597 -5.82 -18.57 27.49
C TYR A 597 -7.07 -17.70 27.31
N ALA A 598 -7.63 -17.18 28.40
CA ALA A 598 -8.80 -16.30 28.34
C ALA A 598 -8.50 -15.00 27.59
N LYS A 599 -7.35 -14.37 27.85
CA LYS A 599 -6.87 -13.21 27.09
C LYS A 599 -6.71 -13.54 25.60
N MET A 600 -6.20 -14.73 25.27
CA MET A 600 -6.07 -15.20 23.88
C MET A 600 -7.43 -15.37 23.18
N CYS A 601 -8.47 -15.88 23.88
CA CYS A 601 -9.83 -15.94 23.34
C CYS A 601 -10.39 -14.55 23.05
N ALA A 602 -10.20 -13.61 23.98
CA ALA A 602 -10.60 -12.22 23.79
C ALA A 602 -9.87 -11.56 22.61
N GLN A 603 -8.57 -11.82 22.45
CA GLN A 603 -7.78 -11.31 21.34
C GLN A 603 -8.22 -11.89 19.98
N SER A 604 -8.67 -13.15 19.93
CA SER A 604 -9.28 -13.72 18.72
C SER A 604 -10.60 -13.03 18.35
N SER A 605 -11.44 -12.71 19.34
CA SER A 605 -12.63 -11.89 19.11
C SER A 605 -12.25 -10.48 18.63
N ASP A 606 -11.23 -9.87 19.24
CA ASP A 606 -10.77 -8.55 18.85
C ASP A 606 -10.17 -8.51 17.46
N TRP A 607 -9.40 -9.52 17.06
CA TRP A 607 -8.87 -9.65 15.71
C TRP A 607 -10.00 -9.62 14.67
N LEU A 608 -11.08 -10.40 14.88
CA LEU A 608 -12.20 -10.42 13.95
C LEU A 608 -12.90 -9.05 13.89
N ARG A 609 -13.16 -8.44 15.05
CA ARG A 609 -13.79 -7.11 15.13
C ARG A 609 -12.92 -6.06 14.44
N HIS A 610 -11.62 -6.09 14.70
CA HIS A 610 -10.65 -5.15 14.18
C HIS A 610 -10.55 -5.26 12.65
N GLU A 611 -10.18 -6.42 12.11
CA GLU A 611 -9.93 -6.61 10.69
C GLU A 611 -11.20 -6.46 9.85
N VAL A 612 -12.31 -7.06 10.28
CA VAL A 612 -13.54 -7.08 9.47
C VAL A 612 -14.37 -5.82 9.69
N VAL A 613 -14.54 -5.38 10.93
CA VAL A 613 -15.46 -4.27 11.22
C VAL A 613 -14.73 -2.93 11.25
N THR A 614 -13.77 -2.76 12.15
CA THR A 614 -13.09 -1.47 12.37
C THR A 614 -12.24 -1.06 11.16
N HIS A 615 -11.56 -2.00 10.51
CA HIS A 615 -10.72 -1.75 9.34
C HIS A 615 -11.52 -1.87 8.04
N LEU A 616 -11.86 -3.09 7.62
CA LEU A 616 -12.46 -3.28 6.30
C LEU A 616 -13.79 -2.55 6.13
N VAL A 617 -14.76 -2.72 7.03
CA VAL A 617 -16.09 -2.10 6.85
C VAL A 617 -16.05 -0.60 7.14
N HIS A 618 -15.59 -0.20 8.33
CA HIS A 618 -15.70 1.17 8.82
C HIS A 618 -14.70 2.15 8.18
N THR A 619 -13.67 1.66 7.48
CA THR A 619 -12.83 2.54 6.64
C THR A 619 -13.04 2.29 5.16
N HIS A 620 -12.84 1.08 4.67
CA HIS A 620 -12.82 0.85 3.21
C HIS A 620 -14.21 0.84 2.58
N LEU A 621 -15.15 0.07 3.13
CA LEU A 621 -16.44 -0.17 2.46
C LEU A 621 -17.46 0.96 2.63
N VAL A 622 -17.48 1.64 3.78
CA VAL A 622 -18.33 2.83 3.96
C VAL A 622 -17.83 4.01 3.14
N GLU A 623 -16.52 4.21 3.04
CA GLU A 623 -15.90 5.25 2.20
C GLU A 623 -16.18 5.00 0.71
N GLU A 624 -16.06 3.75 0.23
CA GLU A 624 -16.33 3.42 -1.17
C GLU A 624 -17.74 3.82 -1.62
N VAL A 625 -18.73 3.71 -0.73
CA VAL A 625 -20.10 4.15 -1.05
C VAL A 625 -20.19 5.66 -1.20
N ILE A 626 -19.47 6.43 -0.39
CA ILE A 626 -19.36 7.88 -0.55
C ILE A 626 -18.66 8.22 -1.87
N ILE A 627 -17.55 7.57 -2.18
CA ILE A 627 -16.79 7.78 -3.42
C ILE A 627 -17.68 7.55 -4.65
N VAL A 628 -18.35 6.39 -4.71
CA VAL A 628 -19.21 6.04 -5.84
C VAL A 628 -20.41 6.98 -5.93
N ALA A 629 -21.05 7.33 -4.81
CA ALA A 629 -22.15 8.27 -4.81
C ALA A 629 -21.72 9.67 -5.27
N ALA A 630 -20.60 10.19 -4.77
CA ALA A 630 -20.06 11.50 -5.13
C ALA A 630 -19.75 11.61 -6.62
N HIS A 631 -19.09 10.60 -7.22
CA HIS A 631 -18.86 10.57 -8.66
C HIS A 631 -20.15 10.54 -9.50
N ARG A 632 -21.26 10.02 -8.96
CA ARG A 632 -22.55 9.90 -9.65
C ARG A 632 -23.45 11.12 -9.51
N THR A 633 -23.27 11.94 -8.47
CA THR A 633 -24.23 12.99 -8.10
C THR A 633 -23.63 14.38 -7.98
N VAL A 634 -22.33 14.51 -7.70
CA VAL A 634 -21.68 15.81 -7.46
C VAL A 634 -20.82 16.20 -8.66
N GLU A 635 -20.89 17.44 -9.12
CA GLU A 635 -20.06 17.93 -10.24
C GLU A 635 -18.57 18.02 -9.88
N ALA A 636 -17.69 17.76 -10.85
CA ALA A 636 -16.24 17.70 -10.60
C ALA A 636 -15.62 19.06 -10.24
N ASP A 637 -16.30 20.16 -10.58
CA ASP A 637 -15.96 21.53 -10.21
C ASP A 637 -16.59 21.98 -8.88
N HIS A 638 -17.40 21.12 -8.25
CA HIS A 638 -18.04 21.41 -6.97
C HIS A 638 -17.00 21.39 -5.84
N ILE A 639 -17.06 22.38 -4.94
CA ILE A 639 -16.06 22.55 -3.87
C ILE A 639 -15.91 21.30 -2.99
N VAL A 640 -17.03 20.66 -2.62
CA VAL A 640 -17.03 19.41 -1.83
C VAL A 640 -16.33 18.28 -2.58
N PHE A 641 -16.54 18.16 -3.89
CA PHE A 641 -15.90 17.11 -4.69
C PHE A 641 -14.39 17.33 -4.78
N GLN A 642 -13.96 18.57 -5.08
CA GLN A 642 -12.55 18.93 -5.16
C GLN A 642 -11.81 18.83 -3.82
N LEU A 643 -12.53 19.02 -2.71
CA LEU A 643 -11.99 18.85 -1.37
C LEU A 643 -11.79 17.38 -0.99
N LEU A 644 -12.68 16.48 -1.43
CA LEU A 644 -12.62 15.06 -1.06
C LEU A 644 -11.82 14.17 -2.03
N GLU A 645 -11.86 14.46 -3.34
CA GLU A 645 -11.25 13.62 -4.38
C GLU A 645 -9.77 13.25 -4.12
N PRO A 646 -8.89 14.15 -3.62
CA PRO A 646 -7.51 13.79 -3.32
C PRO A 646 -7.34 12.69 -2.27
N HIS A 647 -8.31 12.52 -1.37
CA HIS A 647 -8.27 11.55 -0.28
C HIS A 647 -8.76 10.15 -0.69
N TRP A 648 -9.28 9.99 -1.92
CA TRP A 648 -9.84 8.72 -2.42
C TRP A 648 -8.89 7.94 -3.33
N SER A 649 -7.66 8.43 -3.48
CA SER A 649 -6.66 7.83 -4.36
C SER A 649 -6.46 6.35 -3.99
N THR A 650 -6.43 5.48 -4.99
CA THR A 650 -6.24 4.02 -4.89
C THR A 650 -7.34 3.20 -4.18
N THR A 651 -8.21 3.78 -3.34
CA THR A 651 -9.22 3.08 -2.54
C THR A 651 -10.11 2.13 -3.35
N LEU A 652 -10.64 2.58 -4.49
CA LEU A 652 -11.51 1.75 -5.34
C LEU A 652 -10.80 0.50 -5.89
N SER A 653 -9.52 0.64 -6.23
CA SER A 653 -8.71 -0.46 -6.77
C SER A 653 -8.32 -1.46 -5.67
N LEU A 654 -7.93 -0.95 -4.51
CA LEU A 654 -7.66 -1.73 -3.30
C LEU A 654 -8.88 -2.57 -2.89
N ASN A 655 -10.04 -1.94 -2.80
CA ASN A 655 -11.27 -2.62 -2.36
C ASN A 655 -11.71 -3.72 -3.32
N ALA A 656 -11.54 -3.52 -4.63
CA ALA A 656 -11.83 -4.56 -5.61
C ALA A 656 -10.90 -5.78 -5.42
N GLY A 657 -9.58 -5.54 -5.27
CA GLY A 657 -8.61 -6.60 -4.99
C GLY A 657 -8.88 -7.33 -3.67
N ALA A 658 -9.28 -6.59 -2.63
CA ALA A 658 -9.64 -7.16 -1.34
C ALA A 658 -10.88 -8.08 -1.43
N ARG A 659 -11.91 -7.68 -2.19
CA ARG A 659 -13.11 -8.50 -2.44
C ARG A 659 -12.82 -9.75 -3.25
N GLU A 660 -11.92 -9.67 -4.23
CA GLU A 660 -11.62 -10.79 -5.13
C GLU A 660 -10.68 -11.83 -4.48
N THR A 661 -9.73 -11.37 -3.67
CA THR A 661 -8.64 -12.20 -3.16
C THR A 661 -8.54 -12.20 -1.64
N LEU A 662 -8.26 -11.06 -1.01
CA LEU A 662 -7.92 -11.00 0.42
C LEU A 662 -9.02 -11.59 1.30
N VAL A 663 -10.26 -11.11 1.18
CA VAL A 663 -11.36 -11.54 2.06
C VAL A 663 -11.70 -13.03 1.86
N PRO A 664 -12.03 -13.52 0.66
CA PRO A 664 -12.48 -14.91 0.50
C PRO A 664 -11.35 -15.94 0.58
N LYS A 665 -10.11 -15.61 0.21
CA LYS A 665 -9.01 -16.59 0.10
C LYS A 665 -8.03 -16.52 1.28
N ILE A 666 -7.99 -15.41 2.01
CA ILE A 666 -7.07 -15.21 3.14
C ILE A 666 -7.85 -15.04 4.45
N ILE A 667 -8.68 -13.99 4.56
CA ILE A 667 -9.33 -13.65 5.84
C ILE A 667 -10.30 -14.75 6.28
N VAL A 668 -11.26 -15.16 5.43
CA VAL A 668 -12.28 -16.15 5.81
C VAL A 668 -11.66 -17.49 6.26
N PRO A 669 -10.71 -18.10 5.53
CA PRO A 669 -10.06 -19.35 5.94
C PRO A 669 -9.23 -19.29 7.22
N LEU A 670 -8.83 -18.10 7.69
CA LEU A 670 -8.05 -17.93 8.93
C LEU A 670 -8.93 -17.84 10.18
N THR A 671 -10.24 -17.96 10.02
CA THR A 671 -11.19 -17.83 11.13
C THR A 671 -11.86 -19.15 11.48
N GLY A 672 -12.44 -19.22 12.68
CA GLY A 672 -13.32 -20.32 13.08
C GLY A 672 -14.78 -20.19 12.57
N PHE A 673 -15.03 -19.39 11.53
CA PHE A 673 -16.37 -19.10 11.02
C PHE A 673 -16.52 -19.52 9.56
N THR A 674 -17.71 -20.00 9.21
CA THR A 674 -18.04 -20.35 7.82
C THR A 674 -18.12 -19.11 6.93
N PRO A 675 -17.92 -19.24 5.60
CA PRO A 675 -18.08 -18.10 4.69
C PRO A 675 -19.44 -17.39 4.81
N LYS A 676 -20.52 -18.16 5.01
CA LYS A 676 -21.87 -17.60 5.19
C LYS A 676 -21.94 -16.68 6.42
N GLN A 677 -21.35 -17.11 7.54
CA GLN A 677 -21.30 -16.33 8.78
C GLN A 677 -20.45 -15.07 8.60
N MET A 678 -19.29 -15.18 7.97
CA MET A 678 -18.38 -14.05 7.73
C MET A 678 -19.03 -12.96 6.87
N PHE A 679 -19.70 -13.32 5.78
CA PHE A 679 -20.39 -12.33 4.94
C PHE A 679 -21.63 -11.74 5.61
N ALA A 680 -22.33 -12.51 6.45
CA ALA A 680 -23.42 -11.98 7.26
C ALA A 680 -22.90 -10.96 8.29
N PHE A 681 -21.81 -11.29 8.99
CA PHE A 681 -21.14 -10.42 9.95
C PHE A 681 -20.68 -9.10 9.34
N LEU A 682 -20.00 -9.17 8.18
CA LEU A 682 -19.54 -8.01 7.42
C LEU A 682 -20.71 -7.10 7.01
N LYS A 683 -21.79 -7.67 6.46
CA LYS A 683 -22.97 -6.91 6.06
C LYS A 683 -23.70 -6.28 7.23
N ASP A 684 -23.83 -7.01 8.31
CA ASP A 684 -24.45 -6.51 9.53
C ASP A 684 -23.67 -5.33 10.11
N ALA A 685 -22.33 -5.39 10.12
CA ALA A 685 -21.48 -4.27 10.51
C ALA A 685 -21.73 -3.02 9.63
N TYR A 686 -21.81 -3.20 8.31
CA TYR A 686 -22.10 -2.11 7.38
C TYR A 686 -23.46 -1.47 7.64
N ASN A 687 -24.50 -2.30 7.77
CA ASN A 687 -25.88 -1.84 8.01
C ASN A 687 -26.05 -1.13 9.36
N ARG A 688 -25.18 -1.42 10.33
CA ARG A 688 -25.19 -0.82 11.67
C ARG A 688 -24.22 0.35 11.82
N PHE A 689 -23.54 0.78 10.76
CA PHE A 689 -22.67 1.93 10.82
C PHE A 689 -23.46 3.19 11.17
N ASP A 690 -23.06 3.84 12.27
CA ASP A 690 -23.68 5.03 12.84
C ASP A 690 -22.84 6.25 12.46
N TRP A 691 -23.11 6.83 11.28
CA TRP A 691 -22.27 7.86 10.69
C TRP A 691 -21.98 9.03 11.65
N THR A 692 -23.03 9.59 12.25
CA THR A 692 -22.91 10.73 13.18
C THR A 692 -22.38 10.32 14.54
N GLY A 693 -22.76 9.14 15.04
CA GLY A 693 -22.25 8.62 16.30
C GLY A 693 -20.77 8.24 16.24
N SER A 694 -20.22 8.03 15.04
CA SER A 694 -18.81 7.74 14.80
C SER A 694 -17.94 8.99 14.64
N TYR A 695 -18.50 10.20 14.65
CA TYR A 695 -17.67 11.42 14.73
C TYR A 695 -16.85 11.37 16.02
N VAL A 696 -15.56 11.69 15.95
CA VAL A 696 -14.63 11.50 17.08
C VAL A 696 -15.16 12.06 18.41
N PRO A 697 -15.69 13.29 18.49
CA PRO A 697 -16.30 13.81 19.72
C PRO A 697 -17.50 13.00 20.24
N ASN A 698 -18.34 12.54 19.32
CA ASN A 698 -19.56 11.81 19.64
C ASN A 698 -19.23 10.39 20.10
N ASP A 699 -18.32 9.72 19.39
CA ASP A 699 -17.86 8.38 19.70
C ASP A 699 -17.19 8.33 21.07
N LEU A 700 -16.22 9.21 21.32
CA LEU A 700 -15.51 9.30 22.60
C LEU A 700 -16.48 9.53 23.77
N ARG A 701 -17.41 10.49 23.63
CA ARG A 701 -18.43 10.76 24.66
C ARG A 701 -19.36 9.57 24.87
N LYS A 702 -19.84 8.95 23.79
CA LYS A 702 -20.72 7.75 23.82
C LYS A 702 -20.04 6.58 24.53
N ARG A 703 -18.73 6.43 24.36
CA ARG A 703 -17.92 5.39 25.02
C ARG A 703 -17.51 5.74 26.46
N GLY A 704 -17.83 6.93 26.96
CA GLY A 704 -17.53 7.34 28.33
C GLY A 704 -16.19 8.04 28.51
N PHE A 705 -15.62 8.58 27.43
CA PHE A 705 -14.39 9.38 27.42
C PHE A 705 -14.69 10.80 26.91
N PRO A 706 -15.36 11.66 27.69
CA PRO A 706 -15.66 13.01 27.25
C PRO A 706 -14.36 13.79 26.98
N ILE A 707 -14.34 14.65 25.95
CA ILE A 707 -13.14 15.35 25.48
C ILE A 707 -12.47 16.15 26.61
N GLU A 708 -13.29 16.79 27.44
CA GLU A 708 -12.86 17.57 28.61
C GLU A 708 -12.07 16.76 29.66
N ASP A 709 -12.09 15.44 29.61
CA ASP A 709 -11.39 14.55 30.54
C ASP A 709 -10.11 13.93 29.95
N LEU A 710 -9.85 14.08 28.64
CA LEU A 710 -8.76 13.36 27.96
C LEU A 710 -7.36 13.76 28.46
N ASP A 711 -7.17 15.01 28.89
CA ASP A 711 -5.90 15.50 29.45
C ASP A 711 -5.80 15.30 30.98
N LYS A 712 -6.81 14.68 31.62
CA LYS A 712 -6.74 14.33 33.06
C LYS A 712 -5.89 13.06 33.25
N ARG A 713 -5.33 12.90 34.47
CA ARG A 713 -4.51 11.73 34.83
C ARG A 713 -5.19 10.40 34.52
N LYS A 714 -6.50 10.27 34.68
CA LYS A 714 -7.22 9.00 34.41
C LYS A 714 -7.18 8.57 32.93
N CYS A 715 -6.98 9.49 31.99
CA CYS A 715 -7.01 9.21 30.55
C CYS A 715 -5.63 9.32 29.88
N HIS A 716 -4.56 9.60 30.64
CA HIS A 716 -3.25 9.89 30.06
C HIS A 716 -2.68 8.73 29.22
N ASN A 717 -2.96 7.48 29.60
CA ASN A 717 -2.59 6.27 28.86
C ASN A 717 -3.42 6.01 27.59
N TYR A 718 -4.49 6.79 27.35
CA TYR A 718 -5.33 6.66 26.17
C TYR A 718 -4.80 7.50 25.00
N GLY A 719 -3.58 7.18 24.56
CA GLY A 719 -2.84 7.92 23.54
C GLY A 719 -3.60 8.12 22.22
N TYR A 720 -4.38 7.11 21.77
CA TYR A 720 -5.26 7.25 20.61
C TYR A 720 -6.28 8.37 20.80
N ALA A 721 -7.05 8.35 21.89
CA ALA A 721 -8.14 9.31 22.12
C ALA A 721 -7.64 10.75 22.19
N ARG A 722 -6.50 10.98 22.86
CA ARG A 722 -5.88 12.30 22.98
C ARG A 722 -5.43 12.84 21.62
N ASN A 723 -4.74 12.01 20.84
CA ASN A 723 -4.27 12.37 19.51
C ASN A 723 -5.43 12.56 18.51
N ILE A 724 -6.38 11.62 18.44
CA ILE A 724 -7.43 11.64 17.43
C ILE A 724 -8.44 12.77 17.68
N SER A 725 -8.69 13.15 18.94
CA SER A 725 -9.53 14.31 19.26
C SER A 725 -8.90 15.61 18.76
N ARG A 726 -7.58 15.79 18.93
CA ARG A 726 -6.87 16.96 18.42
C ARG A 726 -6.81 16.99 16.90
N MET A 727 -6.52 15.85 16.27
CA MET A 727 -6.56 15.71 14.81
C MET A 727 -7.95 16.07 14.27
N TRP A 728 -9.04 15.59 14.88
CA TRP A 728 -10.40 15.94 14.48
C TRP A 728 -10.63 17.46 14.49
N ASP A 729 -10.23 18.16 15.56
CA ASP A 729 -10.39 19.62 15.65
C ASP A 729 -9.63 20.36 14.54
N ILE A 730 -8.42 19.90 14.22
CA ILE A 730 -7.58 20.46 13.14
C ILE A 730 -8.26 20.26 11.78
N LEU A 731 -8.72 19.04 11.47
CA LEU A 731 -9.45 18.75 10.23
C LEU A 731 -10.74 19.55 10.13
N ARG A 732 -11.49 19.61 11.23
CA ARG A 732 -12.75 20.35 11.27
C ARG A 732 -12.54 21.84 11.04
N LYS A 733 -11.50 22.43 11.61
CA LYS A 733 -11.11 23.83 11.37
C LYS A 733 -10.73 24.06 9.90
N PHE A 734 -9.94 23.15 9.32
CA PHE A 734 -9.60 23.20 7.89
C PHE A 734 -10.86 23.17 7.00
N VAL A 735 -11.73 22.18 7.20
CA VAL A 735 -12.96 22.01 6.43
C VAL A 735 -13.90 23.21 6.63
N ARG A 736 -14.09 23.66 7.87
CA ARG A 736 -14.87 24.87 8.20
C ARG A 736 -14.41 26.08 7.40
N THR A 737 -13.09 26.33 7.37
CA THR A 737 -12.52 27.47 6.66
C THR A 737 -12.83 27.42 5.16
N VAL A 738 -12.81 26.23 4.55
CA VAL A 738 -13.18 26.06 3.14
C VAL A 738 -14.68 26.29 2.92
N LEU A 739 -15.53 25.68 3.75
CA LEU A 739 -16.98 25.69 3.53
C LEU A 739 -17.65 27.01 3.93
N GLU A 740 -17.13 27.75 4.91
CA GLU A 740 -17.63 29.09 5.24
C GLU A 740 -17.37 30.11 4.10
N ASP A 741 -16.26 29.95 3.36
CA ASP A 741 -15.97 30.76 2.16
C ASP A 741 -16.86 30.36 0.97
N ALA A 742 -17.14 29.05 0.81
CA ALA A 742 -17.96 28.54 -0.29
C ALA A 742 -19.47 28.67 -0.07
N TYR A 743 -19.93 28.70 1.19
CA TYR A 743 -21.32 28.82 1.59
C TYR A 743 -21.57 30.07 2.47
N PRO A 744 -21.36 31.30 1.95
CA PRO A 744 -21.54 32.54 2.74
C PRO A 744 -23.00 32.77 3.20
N GLY A 745 -23.97 32.12 2.56
CA GLY A 745 -25.38 32.12 2.98
C GLY A 745 -25.72 31.04 4.03
N GLY A 746 -24.73 30.29 4.50
CA GLY A 746 -24.89 29.28 5.55
C GLY A 746 -25.87 28.17 5.18
N ASP A 747 -26.70 27.81 6.15
CA ASP A 747 -27.65 26.69 6.06
C ASP A 747 -28.59 26.80 4.84
N GLU A 748 -29.03 28.01 4.47
CA GLU A 748 -29.93 28.21 3.32
C GLU A 748 -29.28 27.75 2.01
N GLN A 749 -27.98 28.00 1.83
CA GLN A 749 -27.27 27.54 0.63
C GLN A 749 -27.06 26.02 0.64
N VAL A 750 -26.82 25.41 1.81
CA VAL A 750 -26.70 23.95 1.94
C VAL A 750 -28.04 23.26 1.61
N VAL A 751 -29.15 23.81 2.10
CA VAL A 751 -30.50 23.28 1.79
C VAL A 751 -30.82 23.36 0.29
N ASN A 752 -30.36 24.42 -0.37
CA ASN A 752 -30.60 24.64 -1.80
C ASN A 752 -29.56 23.95 -2.72
N ASP A 753 -28.59 23.22 -2.17
CA ASP A 753 -27.58 22.49 -2.93
C ASP A 753 -28.13 21.14 -3.42
N GLU A 754 -28.65 21.12 -4.64
CA GLU A 754 -29.22 19.92 -5.27
C GLU A 754 -28.20 18.79 -5.45
N SER A 755 -26.91 19.10 -5.59
CA SER A 755 -25.86 18.09 -5.78
C SER A 755 -25.62 17.30 -4.49
N LEU A 756 -25.54 18.02 -3.36
CA LEU A 756 -25.41 17.41 -2.04
C LEU A 756 -26.68 16.68 -1.61
N ALA A 757 -27.87 17.25 -1.87
CA ALA A 757 -29.13 16.55 -1.65
C ALA A 757 -29.17 15.22 -2.41
N SER A 758 -28.73 15.21 -3.67
CA SER A 758 -28.63 14.00 -4.50
C SER A 758 -27.60 13.02 -3.97
N LEU A 759 -26.43 13.48 -3.51
CA LEU A 759 -25.41 12.65 -2.87
C LEU A 759 -25.96 11.87 -1.68
N PHE A 760 -26.56 12.57 -0.72
CA PHE A 760 -27.06 11.95 0.50
C PHE A 760 -28.21 10.98 0.22
N GLU A 761 -29.04 11.29 -0.77
CA GLU A 761 -30.10 10.38 -1.20
C GLU A 761 -29.57 9.14 -1.89
N GLU A 762 -28.54 9.28 -2.74
CA GLU A 762 -27.91 8.14 -3.40
C GLU A 762 -27.28 7.17 -2.39
N VAL A 763 -26.65 7.70 -1.33
CA VAL A 763 -26.07 6.89 -0.23
C VAL A 763 -27.15 6.09 0.53
N ARG A 764 -28.32 6.69 0.79
CA ARG A 764 -29.45 6.00 1.44
C ARG A 764 -30.19 5.03 0.51
N SER A 765 -30.19 5.31 -0.79
CA SER A 765 -31.10 4.65 -1.73
C SER A 765 -30.88 3.15 -1.83
N ARG A 766 -31.97 2.40 -2.06
CA ARG A 766 -31.94 0.93 -2.24
C ARG A 766 -31.11 0.47 -3.43
N ASN A 767 -31.05 1.29 -4.47
CA ASN A 767 -30.28 1.04 -5.70
C ASN A 767 -28.90 1.70 -5.68
N GLY A 768 -28.55 2.40 -4.60
CA GLY A 768 -27.26 3.05 -4.38
C GLY A 768 -26.57 2.43 -3.18
N GLY A 769 -26.22 3.27 -2.19
CA GLY A 769 -25.39 2.90 -1.05
C GLY A 769 -26.04 2.04 0.04
N GLN A 770 -27.37 1.93 0.08
CA GLN A 770 -28.11 1.13 1.08
C GLN A 770 -27.78 1.46 2.56
N LEU A 771 -27.16 2.60 2.86
CA LEU A 771 -26.97 3.06 4.23
C LEU A 771 -28.20 3.84 4.67
N SER A 772 -29.29 3.15 5.02
CA SER A 772 -30.56 3.79 5.36
C SER A 772 -30.49 4.68 6.59
N SER A 773 -29.54 4.43 7.50
CA SER A 773 -29.27 5.26 8.69
C SER A 773 -28.48 6.54 8.39
N PHE A 774 -28.02 6.74 7.16
CA PHE A 774 -27.16 7.87 6.80
C PHE A 774 -27.88 9.22 7.01
N PRO A 775 -27.24 10.21 7.66
CA PRO A 775 -27.90 11.41 8.16
C PRO A 775 -28.47 12.30 7.04
N VAL A 776 -29.52 13.05 7.40
CA VAL A 776 -30.02 14.16 6.57
C VAL A 776 -29.30 15.43 7.00
N ILE A 777 -28.39 15.91 6.15
CA ILE A 777 -27.58 17.09 6.42
C ILE A 777 -28.25 18.31 5.76
N LYS A 778 -28.57 19.32 6.57
CA LYS A 778 -29.25 20.57 6.15
C LYS A 778 -28.59 21.84 6.66
N THR A 779 -27.55 21.71 7.48
CA THR A 779 -26.84 22.85 8.07
C THR A 779 -25.41 22.87 7.58
N LEU A 780 -24.80 24.05 7.54
CA LEU A 780 -23.39 24.21 7.21
C LEU A 780 -22.50 23.49 8.23
N ASP A 781 -22.84 23.54 9.51
CA ASP A 781 -22.10 22.83 10.56
C ASP A 781 -22.19 21.30 10.38
N GLY A 782 -23.35 20.78 9.99
CA GLY A 782 -23.52 19.36 9.67
C GLY A 782 -22.77 18.93 8.41
N LEU A 783 -22.66 19.82 7.41
CA LEU A 783 -21.83 19.58 6.21
C LEU A 783 -20.34 19.57 6.58
N ILE A 784 -19.90 20.50 7.42
CA ILE A 784 -18.53 20.54 7.96
C ILE A 784 -18.19 19.22 8.65
N ASP A 785 -19.06 18.72 9.52
CA ASP A 785 -18.82 17.45 10.22
C ASP A 785 -18.79 16.26 9.26
N PHE A 786 -19.69 16.22 8.27
CA PHE A 786 -19.71 15.15 7.27
C PHE A 786 -18.41 15.08 6.47
N ILE A 787 -17.93 16.21 5.96
CA ILE A 787 -16.68 16.28 5.19
C ILE A 787 -15.47 15.98 6.08
N THR A 788 -15.47 16.47 7.33
CA THR A 788 -14.45 16.13 8.32
C THR A 788 -14.39 14.62 8.55
N MET A 789 -15.55 13.96 8.67
CA MET A 789 -15.63 12.51 8.84
C MET A 789 -15.05 11.76 7.63
N CYS A 790 -15.33 12.18 6.40
CA CYS A 790 -14.76 11.53 5.20
C CYS A 790 -13.22 11.61 5.22
N ILE A 791 -12.66 12.79 5.46
CA ILE A 791 -11.18 12.96 5.53
C ILE A 791 -10.60 12.17 6.71
N HIS A 792 -11.30 12.16 7.85
CA HIS A 792 -10.91 11.40 9.04
C HIS A 792 -10.84 9.88 8.76
N ILE A 793 -11.85 9.32 8.09
CA ILE A 793 -11.87 7.90 7.73
C ILE A 793 -10.71 7.57 6.78
N ALA A 794 -10.55 8.36 5.71
CA ALA A 794 -9.57 8.12 4.66
C ALA A 794 -8.11 8.20 5.15
N SER A 795 -7.81 9.03 6.16
CA SER A 795 -6.44 9.25 6.63
C SER A 795 -6.24 8.85 8.10
N PRO A 796 -6.47 9.70 9.11
CA PRO A 796 -5.99 9.41 10.47
C PRO A 796 -6.64 8.17 11.09
N GLN A 797 -7.91 7.87 10.80
CA GLN A 797 -8.57 6.68 11.34
C GLN A 797 -8.00 5.40 10.74
N HIS A 798 -7.84 5.35 9.40
CA HIS A 798 -7.21 4.21 8.74
C HIS A 798 -5.78 4.00 9.24
N THR A 799 -4.97 5.06 9.38
CA THR A 799 -3.62 4.97 9.94
C THR A 799 -3.62 4.41 11.36
N ALA A 800 -4.47 4.94 12.25
CA ALA A 800 -4.53 4.53 13.65
C ALA A 800 -4.76 3.03 13.87
N ILE A 801 -5.53 2.40 12.99
CA ILE A 801 -5.94 0.99 13.11
C ILE A 801 -5.18 0.05 12.17
N ASN A 802 -4.35 0.59 11.27
CA ASN A 802 -3.56 -0.18 10.32
C ASN A 802 -2.06 -0.21 10.66
N TYR A 803 -1.49 0.87 11.21
CA TYR A 803 -0.04 1.02 11.35
C TYR A 803 0.60 -0.01 12.30
N LEU A 804 -0.05 -0.30 13.44
CA LEU A 804 0.49 -1.20 14.47
C LEU A 804 0.08 -2.67 14.29
N GLN A 805 -0.50 -3.09 13.15
CA GLN A 805 -0.85 -4.50 12.96
C GLN A 805 0.37 -5.40 13.01
N GLN A 806 1.47 -5.04 12.32
CA GLN A 806 2.71 -5.80 12.39
C GLN A 806 3.22 -5.94 13.84
N TYR A 807 3.14 -4.87 14.64
CA TYR A 807 3.61 -4.92 16.02
C TYR A 807 2.81 -5.90 16.89
N TYR A 808 1.48 -5.89 16.80
CA TYR A 808 0.62 -6.67 17.69
C TYR A 808 0.20 -8.05 17.16
N GLN A 809 0.25 -8.28 15.85
CA GLN A 809 -0.32 -9.47 15.23
C GLN A 809 0.73 -10.44 14.64
N THR A 810 1.93 -9.97 14.26
CA THR A 810 2.97 -10.87 13.73
C THR A 810 3.43 -11.91 14.77
N PHE A 811 3.37 -11.57 16.06
CA PHE A 811 3.56 -12.52 17.15
C PHE A 811 2.23 -13.20 17.53
N ILE A 812 1.94 -14.32 16.87
CA ILE A 812 0.64 -15.03 16.93
C ILE A 812 0.13 -15.27 18.36
N PRO A 813 0.94 -15.66 19.37
CA PRO A 813 0.44 -15.87 20.73
C PRO A 813 -0.21 -14.63 21.37
N ASN A 814 0.11 -13.40 20.93
CA ASN A 814 -0.51 -12.18 21.44
C ASN A 814 -1.92 -11.97 20.88
N LYS A 815 -2.13 -12.20 19.57
CA LYS A 815 -3.39 -11.90 18.88
C LYS A 815 -3.66 -12.86 17.71
N PRO A 816 -4.01 -14.13 18.00
CA PRO A 816 -4.34 -15.09 16.95
C PRO A 816 -5.72 -14.80 16.35
N SER A 817 -5.92 -15.06 15.06
CA SER A 817 -7.22 -14.86 14.40
C SER A 817 -8.27 -15.90 14.81
N ALA A 818 -7.83 -17.10 15.19
CA ALA A 818 -8.67 -18.21 15.65
C ALA A 818 -7.87 -19.15 16.56
N LEU A 819 -8.58 -20.05 17.24
CA LEU A 819 -7.99 -21.11 18.06
C LEU A 819 -8.00 -22.45 17.31
N PHE A 820 -7.05 -23.33 17.63
CA PHE A 820 -6.85 -24.61 16.94
C PHE A 820 -7.36 -25.84 17.71
N ASN A 821 -7.88 -25.60 18.92
CA ASN A 821 -8.54 -26.59 19.75
C ASN A 821 -9.89 -26.05 20.23
N ARG A 822 -10.77 -27.00 20.55
CA ARG A 822 -12.09 -26.70 21.12
C ARG A 822 -11.94 -25.91 22.42
N LEU A 823 -12.82 -24.93 22.63
CA LEU A 823 -12.86 -24.17 23.88
C LEU A 823 -13.25 -25.08 25.07
N PRO A 824 -12.73 -24.81 26.28
CA PRO A 824 -13.17 -25.51 27.48
C PRO A 824 -14.67 -25.28 27.70
N GLN A 825 -15.38 -26.34 28.12
CA GLN A 825 -16.83 -26.34 28.27
C GLN A 825 -17.27 -25.94 29.68
N SER A 826 -16.33 -25.79 30.62
CA SER A 826 -16.60 -25.35 31.98
C SER A 826 -15.44 -24.56 32.57
N LEU A 827 -15.72 -23.75 33.60
CA LEU A 827 -14.69 -23.05 34.36
C LEU A 827 -13.70 -24.03 35.01
N ILE A 828 -14.17 -25.19 35.49
CA ILE A 828 -13.33 -26.21 36.13
C ILE A 828 -12.33 -26.80 35.13
N GLU A 829 -12.73 -26.96 33.88
CA GLU A 829 -11.85 -27.42 32.81
C GLU A 829 -10.79 -26.35 32.48
N LEU A 830 -11.23 -25.10 32.28
CA LEU A 830 -10.32 -23.97 32.02
C LEU A 830 -9.28 -23.79 33.14
N GLN A 831 -9.69 -23.91 34.40
CA GLN A 831 -8.81 -23.74 35.57
C GLN A 831 -7.69 -24.79 35.65
N LYS A 832 -7.80 -25.90 34.92
CA LYS A 832 -6.76 -26.94 34.83
C LYS A 832 -5.76 -26.72 33.70
N PHE A 833 -6.00 -25.74 32.83
CA PHE A 833 -5.13 -25.49 31.69
C PHE A 833 -3.71 -25.18 32.17
N GLY A 834 -2.74 -25.87 31.58
CA GLY A 834 -1.33 -25.55 31.65
C GLY A 834 -0.80 -24.98 30.34
N GLU A 835 0.52 -24.84 30.24
CA GLU A 835 1.19 -24.35 29.05
C GLU A 835 0.83 -25.15 27.78
N ASP A 836 0.77 -26.48 27.88
CA ASP A 836 0.46 -27.36 26.74
C ASP A 836 -0.93 -27.11 26.16
N ASP A 837 -1.92 -26.81 27.00
CA ASP A 837 -3.29 -26.53 26.55
C ASP A 837 -3.34 -25.23 25.74
N VAL A 838 -2.60 -24.21 26.19
CA VAL A 838 -2.47 -22.93 25.47
C VAL A 838 -1.72 -23.11 24.15
N LEU A 839 -0.60 -23.83 24.16
CA LEU A 839 0.18 -24.11 22.96
C LEU A 839 -0.63 -24.92 21.93
N SER A 840 -1.41 -25.90 22.39
CA SER A 840 -2.25 -26.71 21.50
C SER A 840 -3.39 -25.92 20.87
N ALA A 841 -3.76 -24.76 21.43
CA ALA A 841 -4.73 -23.85 20.83
C ALA A 841 -4.12 -22.89 19.78
N LEU A 842 -2.81 -22.90 19.56
CA LEU A 842 -2.10 -22.14 18.53
C LEU A 842 -1.82 -22.98 17.27
N PRO A 843 -1.54 -22.36 16.10
CA PRO A 843 -1.28 -23.06 14.84
C PRO A 843 0.09 -23.77 14.77
N ILE A 844 0.61 -24.31 15.86
CA ILE A 844 1.97 -24.88 15.93
C ILE A 844 2.12 -26.06 14.96
N LEU A 845 1.08 -26.90 14.83
CA LEU A 845 1.04 -28.02 13.89
C LEU A 845 0.46 -27.64 12.52
N ARG A 846 0.18 -26.36 12.31
CA ARG A 846 -0.47 -25.78 11.12
C ARG A 846 0.42 -24.65 10.55
N PRO A 847 1.61 -24.99 10.01
CA PRO A 847 2.62 -24.01 9.61
C PRO A 847 2.16 -23.01 8.55
N ARG A 848 1.22 -23.41 7.67
CA ARG A 848 0.64 -22.50 6.70
C ARG A 848 -0.19 -21.42 7.38
N GLU A 849 -1.07 -21.81 8.28
CA GLU A 849 -1.92 -20.90 9.05
C GLU A 849 -1.07 -19.98 9.93
N TRP A 850 -0.04 -20.49 10.61
CA TRP A 850 0.92 -19.66 11.37
C TRP A 850 1.53 -18.57 10.49
N TRP A 851 2.08 -18.96 9.33
CA TRP A 851 2.74 -18.03 8.43
C TRP A 851 1.76 -17.00 7.87
N ILE A 852 0.57 -17.42 7.40
CA ILE A 852 -0.41 -16.50 6.85
C ILE A 852 -0.89 -15.52 7.92
N MET A 853 -1.15 -15.96 9.16
CA MET A 853 -1.54 -15.06 10.25
C MET A 853 -0.48 -13.99 10.53
N ALA A 854 0.81 -14.35 10.44
CA ALA A 854 1.90 -13.40 10.64
C ALA A 854 2.13 -12.49 9.41
N HIS A 855 1.80 -12.97 8.21
CA HIS A 855 2.01 -12.27 6.95
C HIS A 855 0.91 -11.27 6.61
N VAL A 856 -0.35 -11.52 7.00
CA VAL A 856 -1.48 -10.60 6.74
C VAL A 856 -1.20 -9.17 7.26
N PRO A 857 -0.74 -8.97 8.50
CA PRO A 857 -0.34 -7.64 8.98
C PRO A 857 0.73 -6.98 8.12
N TYR A 858 1.69 -7.76 7.60
CA TYR A 858 2.73 -7.25 6.72
C TYR A 858 2.18 -6.78 5.37
N LEU A 859 1.18 -7.49 4.82
CA LEU A 859 0.50 -7.09 3.58
C LEU A 859 -0.33 -5.82 3.74
N LEU A 860 -0.94 -5.61 4.91
CA LEU A 860 -1.87 -4.52 5.17
C LEU A 860 -1.16 -3.27 5.69
N SER A 861 -0.06 -3.42 6.43
CA SER A 861 0.69 -2.32 7.07
C SER A 861 1.95 -1.92 6.32
N PHE A 862 1.94 -1.90 4.98
CA PHE A 862 3.08 -1.35 4.23
C PHE A 862 3.30 0.12 4.62
N GLU A 863 4.55 0.53 4.83
CA GLU A 863 4.89 1.91 5.19
C GLU A 863 4.39 2.85 4.08
N MET A 864 3.58 3.85 4.46
CA MET A 864 3.07 4.82 3.51
C MET A 864 4.23 5.70 3.04
N PRO A 865 4.43 5.86 1.72
CA PRO A 865 5.42 6.79 1.22
C PRO A 865 5.11 8.23 1.68
N GLU A 866 6.14 9.05 1.88
CA GLU A 866 6.01 10.42 2.42
C GLU A 866 5.06 11.33 1.61
N ASP A 867 4.81 11.00 0.34
CA ASP A 867 3.92 11.75 -0.55
C ASP A 867 2.41 11.44 -0.35
N ASN A 868 2.06 10.51 0.54
CA ASN A 868 0.68 10.12 0.84
C ASN A 868 0.20 10.54 2.23
N THR A 869 0.89 11.45 2.91
CA THR A 869 0.48 11.95 4.23
C THR A 869 -0.44 13.17 4.14
N ILE A 870 -1.18 13.44 5.22
CA ILE A 870 -2.02 14.63 5.29
C ILE A 870 -1.21 15.93 5.34
N LEU A 871 0.01 15.87 5.90
CA LEU A 871 0.95 16.98 5.86
C LEU A 871 1.46 17.23 4.44
N HIS A 872 1.72 16.18 3.67
CA HIS A 872 2.06 16.30 2.25
C HIS A 872 0.91 16.92 1.46
N TYR A 873 -0.33 16.44 1.66
CA TYR A 873 -1.52 17.05 1.05
C TYR A 873 -1.62 18.55 1.36
N ALA A 874 -1.51 18.94 2.63
CA ALA A 874 -1.57 20.34 3.04
C ALA A 874 -0.46 21.17 2.37
N THR A 875 0.76 20.63 2.31
CA THR A 875 1.91 21.29 1.68
C THR A 875 1.73 21.48 0.18
N THR A 876 1.31 20.44 -0.53
CA THR A 876 1.13 20.46 -1.99
C THR A 876 -0.04 21.35 -2.39
N VAL A 877 -1.18 21.25 -1.73
CA VAL A 877 -2.37 22.04 -2.05
C VAL A 877 -2.21 23.51 -1.69
N SER A 878 -1.49 23.84 -0.61
CA SER A 878 -1.24 25.24 -0.22
C SER A 878 -0.53 26.08 -1.29
N ASN A 879 0.24 25.42 -2.17
CA ASN A 879 1.03 25.99 -3.26
C ASN A 879 0.43 25.73 -4.65
N SER A 880 -0.72 25.07 -4.73
CA SER A 880 -1.34 24.71 -6.00
C SER A 880 -1.95 25.93 -6.70
N THR A 881 -1.74 25.99 -8.02
CA THR A 881 -2.38 26.97 -8.91
C THR A 881 -3.67 26.43 -9.56
N SER A 882 -3.94 25.13 -9.43
CA SER A 882 -5.11 24.46 -10.01
C SER A 882 -6.23 24.22 -9.01
N ALA A 883 -5.92 24.17 -7.71
CA ALA A 883 -6.93 23.98 -6.66
C ALA A 883 -7.67 25.30 -6.37
N PRO A 884 -8.93 25.23 -5.87
CA PRO A 884 -9.68 26.41 -5.45
C PRO A 884 -8.94 27.24 -4.41
N LEU A 885 -9.00 28.56 -4.55
CA LEU A 885 -8.37 29.51 -3.63
C LEU A 885 -8.85 29.33 -2.17
N ALA A 886 -10.10 28.91 -1.96
CA ALA A 886 -10.63 28.57 -0.63
C ALA A 886 -9.81 27.44 0.02
N ILE A 887 -9.59 26.35 -0.73
CA ILE A 887 -8.81 25.19 -0.28
C ILE A 887 -7.34 25.57 -0.10
N CYS A 888 -6.72 26.27 -1.05
CA CYS A 888 -5.32 26.66 -0.93
C CYS A 888 -5.05 27.54 0.31
N ARG A 889 -5.98 28.47 0.64
CA ARG A 889 -5.88 29.31 1.84
C ARG A 889 -6.00 28.47 3.11
N ALA A 890 -7.02 27.62 3.20
CA ALA A 890 -7.23 26.76 4.35
C ALA A 890 -6.07 25.75 4.55
N ALA A 891 -5.50 25.23 3.46
CA ALA A 891 -4.40 24.27 3.49
C ALA A 891 -3.11 24.84 4.12
N ARG A 892 -2.88 26.16 4.01
CA ARG A 892 -1.76 26.82 4.72
C ARG A 892 -1.92 26.74 6.23
N THR A 893 -3.14 26.99 6.72
CA THR A 893 -3.47 26.88 8.13
C THR A 893 -3.40 25.42 8.59
N LEU A 894 -3.94 24.49 7.80
CA LEU A 894 -3.83 23.05 8.06
C LEU A 894 -2.37 22.62 8.24
N ARG A 895 -1.47 23.05 7.35
CA ARG A 895 -0.03 22.73 7.45
C ARG A 895 0.55 23.20 8.78
N THR A 896 0.33 24.47 9.14
CA THR A 896 0.82 25.04 10.40
C THR A 896 0.23 24.34 11.63
N ASP A 897 -1.06 24.01 11.61
CA ASP A 897 -1.72 23.30 12.71
C ASP A 897 -1.17 21.86 12.85
N LEU A 898 -0.88 21.16 11.74
CA LEU A 898 -0.26 19.84 11.73
C LEU A 898 1.20 19.88 12.24
N ASP A 899 1.99 20.87 11.80
CA ASP A 899 3.36 21.07 12.30
C ASP A 899 3.35 21.24 13.84
N ALA A 900 2.41 22.03 14.38
CA ALA A 900 2.26 22.20 15.82
C ALA A 900 1.78 20.91 16.52
N PHE A 901 0.86 20.17 15.89
CA PHE A 901 0.32 18.92 16.40
C PHE A 901 1.38 17.81 16.52
N SER A 902 2.41 17.80 15.66
CA SER A 902 3.53 16.85 15.77
C SER A 902 4.20 16.88 17.17
N LEU A 903 4.32 18.08 17.76
CA LEU A 903 4.85 18.26 19.11
C LEU A 903 3.89 17.73 20.18
N ASP A 904 2.58 17.89 19.97
CA ASP A 904 1.57 17.34 20.88
C ASP A 904 1.59 15.81 20.88
N VAL A 905 1.74 15.18 19.70
CA VAL A 905 1.87 13.71 19.56
C VAL A 905 3.07 13.21 20.36
N SER A 906 4.25 13.81 20.16
CA SER A 906 5.45 13.42 20.91
C SER A 906 5.29 13.63 22.42
N ARG A 907 4.67 14.74 22.84
CA ARG A 907 4.37 14.97 24.26
C ARG A 907 3.45 13.90 24.84
N TYR A 908 2.34 13.60 24.16
CA TYR A 908 1.40 12.58 24.63
C TYR A 908 2.02 11.18 24.70
N SER A 909 2.90 10.85 23.76
CA SER A 909 3.69 9.61 23.74
C SER A 909 4.64 9.52 24.96
N LEU A 910 5.33 10.62 25.30
CA LEU A 910 6.19 10.71 26.49
C LEU A 910 5.43 10.68 27.82
N GLU A 911 4.16 11.07 27.82
CA GLU A 911 3.33 11.07 29.02
C GLU A 911 2.75 9.68 29.36
N LEU A 912 2.74 8.72 28.43
CA LEU A 912 2.27 7.35 28.67
C LEU A 912 3.09 6.67 29.78
N ASP A 913 2.45 5.84 30.60
CA ASP A 913 3.17 5.02 31.57
C ASP A 913 4.05 3.95 30.86
N ASP A 914 3.60 3.41 29.73
CA ASP A 914 4.37 2.43 28.93
C ASP A 914 5.31 3.13 27.93
N GLN A 915 6.57 3.30 28.34
CA GLN A 915 7.62 3.89 27.50
C GLN A 915 8.36 2.87 26.61
N GLN A 916 8.05 1.57 26.70
CA GLN A 916 8.64 0.57 25.82
C GLN A 916 8.00 0.56 24.43
N THR A 917 6.78 1.08 24.32
CA THR A 917 6.03 1.17 23.05
C THR A 917 5.45 2.57 22.91
N PRO A 918 6.25 3.54 22.41
CA PRO A 918 5.76 4.89 22.15
C PRO A 918 4.60 4.86 21.16
N TYR A 919 3.67 5.82 21.29
CA TYR A 919 2.49 5.93 20.44
C TYR A 919 2.60 7.15 19.52
N ASP A 920 3.33 6.97 18.43
CA ASP A 920 3.57 8.02 17.41
C ASP A 920 2.74 7.79 16.13
N VAL A 921 1.72 6.92 16.20
CA VAL A 921 0.92 6.47 15.03
C VAL A 921 0.23 7.61 14.28
N LEU A 922 -0.12 8.68 14.98
CA LEU A 922 -0.81 9.85 14.43
C LEU A 922 0.12 11.05 14.21
N HIS A 923 1.45 10.82 14.17
CA HIS A 923 2.37 11.83 13.70
C HIS A 923 1.98 12.24 12.26
N PRO A 924 1.73 13.54 11.99
CA PRO A 924 1.38 14.03 10.64
C PRO A 924 2.43 13.72 9.59
#